data_AF-A0A944XQ94-F1
#
_entry.id   AF-A0A944XQ94-F1
#
_cell.length_a   1.000
_cell.length_b   1.000
_cell.length_c   1.000
_cell.angle_alpha   90.00
_cell.angle_beta   90.00
_cell.angle_gamma   90.00
#
_symmetry.space_group_name_H-M   'P 1'
#
loop_
_entity.id
_entity.type
_entity.pdbx_description
1 polymer ?
#
loop_
_entity_poly.entity_id
_entity_poly.type
_entity_poly.pdbx_seq_one_letter_code
_entity_poly.pdbx_strand_id
1 'polypeptide(L)'
;MLKKRIQLALSRQGSFSFHDNEMSAESILNSLASLHSTKQNGATIFHNEDVPNIANTRIKVYKTGHMAFYNDEGRRFLGTDPGGHPLHEAKWSKDPETDETYLELARMQLDSLQWVGIKPQARTFESQIDIKGQPGWEDMTLDFLREKAAEVWRVPISEVNYFYKEDNLVPLGDGKYKVKLTKDTLYALPDGTFDGRKIFSSYLSKVNWERLDIIPVVELFQSTIPGSGGAVFEFIWGIYEDQSREIPLDTLRYRGLPTYPSKGAFNIFASFFIPKAPGQEKDILRIFMDTKRSHEVTWSSQPNPPWRYFNHESKLCLTIQDRHLYKVTRHDETNPIPYINRSLGGKPSCQREIQVGVNFFTLIDDQERKEFSFHPDWNILPQTDSPVKIPEYAFNWKWFFNGFPPKTDGIKSIYTVPLYPEGNKEIDEPALQPLALDQIIYYMEMSPGMPAKLEKVERVLVHTFDMSIAGCVDSTHEREYTILFSDPELAQKNAYQLWDYAAKRKELDNLKKVSFLPEKEHLEEVYNDKYGMIFKWIPMFYFQDRGVCQQILASSVRALLPDGILFLVGPRAIKGMFDHYGLDCLYSDLMMNMPFYRQHLKLCPENLINQDITVFLTEKRGSVETKKELEAEVSTPSSDSETESQVNSASEPIIPLRNFNREN
;
A
#
# COMPACT_ATOMS: atom_id res chain seq x y z
N MET A 1 -38.53 17.71 -3.11
CA MET A 1 -37.32 17.16 -3.76
C MET A 1 -36.37 16.51 -2.75
N LEU A 2 -35.95 17.20 -1.68
CA LEU A 2 -34.98 16.66 -0.70
C LEU A 2 -35.44 15.39 0.03
N LYS A 3 -36.68 15.35 0.54
CA LYS A 3 -37.23 14.13 1.18
C LYS A 3 -37.23 12.90 0.24
N LYS A 4 -37.43 13.10 -1.07
CA LYS A 4 -37.35 12.03 -2.08
C LYS A 4 -35.92 11.50 -2.26
N ARG A 5 -34.91 12.39 -2.21
CA ARG A 5 -33.49 11.98 -2.26
C ARG A 5 -33.10 11.19 -1.01
N ILE A 6 -33.56 11.62 0.16
CA ILE A 6 -33.41 10.89 1.43
C ILE A 6 -34.01 9.48 1.32
N GLN A 7 -35.26 9.37 0.84
CA GLN A 7 -35.91 8.08 0.66
C GLN A 7 -35.11 7.17 -0.29
N LEU A 8 -34.61 7.72 -1.40
CA LEU A 8 -33.82 6.97 -2.36
C LEU A 8 -32.49 6.49 -1.78
N ALA A 9 -31.81 7.31 -0.97
CA ALA A 9 -30.56 6.92 -0.30
C ALA A 9 -30.77 5.75 0.69
N LEU A 10 -31.82 5.84 1.52
CA LEU A 10 -32.15 4.82 2.52
C LEU A 10 -32.80 3.55 1.95
N SER A 11 -33.24 3.56 0.69
CA SER A 11 -33.83 2.37 0.02
C SER A 11 -32.92 1.79 -1.06
N ARG A 12 -31.72 2.36 -1.24
CA ARG A 12 -30.80 1.92 -2.28
C ARG A 12 -30.21 0.55 -1.95
N GLN A 13 -30.29 -0.36 -2.92
CA GLN A 13 -29.68 -1.68 -2.80
C GLN A 13 -28.16 -1.57 -2.60
N GLY A 14 -27.63 -2.34 -1.66
CA GLY A 14 -26.20 -2.37 -1.32
C GLY A 14 -25.74 -1.29 -0.34
N SER A 15 -26.63 -0.36 0.07
CA SER A 15 -26.30 0.64 1.10
C SER A 15 -26.04 0.04 2.48
N PHE A 16 -26.72 -1.06 2.80
CA PHE A 16 -26.60 -1.72 4.10
C PHE A 16 -26.03 -3.13 3.98
N SER A 17 -25.20 -3.47 4.96
CA SER A 17 -24.72 -4.83 5.23
C SER A 17 -24.98 -5.24 6.66
N PHE A 18 -25.27 -4.29 7.54
CA PHE A 18 -25.58 -4.54 8.94
C PHE A 18 -27.09 -4.44 9.15
N HIS A 19 -27.69 -5.51 9.65
CA HIS A 19 -29.14 -5.59 9.83
C HIS A 19 -29.70 -4.47 10.75
N ASP A 20 -28.98 -4.10 11.80
CA ASP A 20 -29.39 -3.02 12.73
C ASP A 20 -29.51 -1.66 12.02
N ASN A 21 -28.71 -1.45 10.97
CA ASN A 21 -28.74 -0.24 10.18
C ASN A 21 -29.92 -0.23 9.19
N GLU A 22 -30.36 -1.39 8.71
CA GLU A 22 -31.59 -1.52 7.93
C GLU A 22 -32.80 -1.12 8.79
N MET A 23 -32.88 -1.62 10.02
CA MET A 23 -33.94 -1.23 10.97
C MET A 23 -33.92 0.28 11.27
N SER A 24 -32.72 0.85 11.46
CA SER A 24 -32.55 2.29 11.66
C SER A 24 -33.02 3.10 10.44
N ALA A 25 -32.70 2.62 9.23
CA ALA A 25 -33.14 3.24 7.98
C ALA A 25 -34.68 3.18 7.82
N GLU A 26 -35.29 2.03 8.11
CA GLU A 26 -36.76 1.86 8.08
C GLU A 26 -37.45 2.78 9.08
N SER A 27 -36.94 2.90 10.30
CA SER A 27 -37.43 3.84 11.32
C SER A 27 -37.45 5.29 10.80
N ILE A 28 -36.35 5.74 10.19
CA ILE A 28 -36.26 7.07 9.59
C ILE A 28 -37.24 7.22 8.42
N LEU A 29 -37.37 6.23 7.54
CA LEU A 29 -38.30 6.26 6.41
C LEU A 29 -39.76 6.40 6.88
N ASN A 30 -40.15 5.65 7.91
CA ASN A 30 -41.50 5.67 8.48
C ASN A 30 -41.85 7.01 9.15
N SER A 31 -40.86 7.67 9.74
CA SER A 31 -41.01 8.96 10.46
C SER A 31 -40.65 10.19 9.63
N LEU A 32 -40.14 10.04 8.40
CA LEU A 32 -39.60 11.15 7.58
C LEU A 32 -40.63 12.27 7.33
N ALA A 33 -41.92 11.94 7.28
CA ALA A 33 -42.98 12.92 7.09
C ALA A 33 -43.12 13.86 8.30
N SER A 34 -42.94 13.33 9.52
CA SER A 34 -43.09 14.04 10.80
C SER A 34 -41.83 14.74 11.28
N LEU A 35 -40.65 14.46 10.73
CA LEU A 35 -39.42 15.14 11.12
C LEU A 35 -39.49 16.65 10.87
N HIS A 36 -39.08 17.42 11.90
CA HIS A 36 -38.81 18.85 11.79
C HIS A 36 -37.53 19.07 10.98
N SER A 37 -37.40 20.25 10.37
CA SER A 37 -36.19 20.60 9.61
C SER A 37 -35.66 21.96 9.99
N THR A 38 -34.38 22.03 10.37
CA THR A 38 -33.70 23.28 10.75
C THR A 38 -32.50 23.50 9.83
N LYS A 39 -32.27 24.74 9.40
CA LYS A 39 -31.05 25.11 8.66
C LYS A 39 -30.00 25.66 9.62
N GLN A 40 -28.81 25.07 9.62
CA GLN A 40 -27.71 25.46 10.48
C GLN A 40 -26.38 25.32 9.73
N ASN A 41 -25.53 26.34 9.75
CA ASN A 41 -24.20 26.34 9.13
C ASN A 41 -24.19 25.88 7.65
N GLY A 42 -25.26 26.21 6.90
CA GLY A 42 -25.41 25.82 5.50
C GLY A 42 -25.85 24.36 5.26
N ALA A 43 -26.06 23.58 6.33
CA ALA A 43 -26.68 22.26 6.29
C ALA A 43 -28.18 22.32 6.63
N THR A 44 -28.93 21.30 6.21
CA THR A 44 -30.31 21.06 6.65
C THR A 44 -30.33 19.84 7.55
N ILE A 45 -30.80 20.02 8.78
CA ILE A 45 -30.86 18.98 9.81
C ILE A 45 -32.32 18.55 9.97
N PHE A 46 -32.58 17.25 9.93
CA PHE A 46 -33.89 16.66 10.23
C PHE A 46 -33.84 15.95 11.59
N HIS A 47 -34.83 16.24 12.43
CA HIS A 47 -34.85 15.83 13.83
C HIS A 47 -36.28 15.66 14.35
N ASN A 48 -36.44 14.93 15.46
CA ASN A 48 -37.74 14.53 16.00
C ASN A 48 -38.46 15.62 16.82
N GLU A 49 -37.73 16.61 17.35
CA GLU A 49 -38.28 17.62 18.29
C GLU A 49 -38.23 19.03 17.67
N ASP A 50 -38.39 20.08 18.48
CA ASP A 50 -38.37 21.47 17.98
C ASP A 50 -36.95 21.98 17.67
N VAL A 51 -35.93 21.49 18.37
CA VAL A 51 -34.53 21.95 18.26
C VAL A 51 -33.59 20.75 18.09
N PRO A 52 -32.68 20.76 17.10
CA PRO A 52 -31.76 19.65 16.89
C PRO A 52 -30.71 19.54 18.00
N ASN A 53 -30.49 18.33 18.50
CA ASN A 53 -29.41 17.90 19.39
C ASN A 53 -28.89 16.53 18.93
N ILE A 54 -27.87 15.97 19.60
CA ILE A 54 -27.30 14.66 19.26
C ILE A 54 -28.38 13.57 19.31
N ALA A 55 -29.16 13.51 20.38
CA ALA A 55 -30.14 12.44 20.62
C ALA A 55 -31.33 12.44 19.66
N ASN A 56 -31.74 13.61 19.14
CA ASN A 56 -32.94 13.74 18.31
C ASN A 56 -32.63 13.98 16.81
N THR A 57 -31.38 14.25 16.44
CA THR A 57 -30.96 14.37 15.04
C THR A 57 -31.02 13.00 14.36
N ARG A 58 -31.65 12.92 13.20
CA ARG A 58 -31.75 11.69 12.39
C ARG A 58 -31.09 11.82 11.04
N ILE A 59 -31.07 13.02 10.45
CA ILE A 59 -30.46 13.25 9.14
C ILE A 59 -29.78 14.61 9.12
N LYS A 60 -28.59 14.66 8.53
CA LYS A 60 -27.89 15.91 8.20
C LYS A 60 -27.59 15.93 6.71
N VAL A 61 -28.11 16.94 6.02
CA VAL A 61 -27.84 17.18 4.59
C VAL A 61 -26.87 18.36 4.49
N TYR A 62 -25.66 18.09 4.04
CA TYR A 62 -24.62 19.10 3.85
C TYR A 62 -24.94 20.03 2.67
N LYS A 63 -24.25 21.18 2.59
CA LYS A 63 -24.39 22.15 1.49
C LYS A 63 -24.11 21.54 0.11
N THR A 64 -23.24 20.52 0.07
CA THR A 64 -22.89 19.72 -1.12
C THR A 64 -23.97 18.70 -1.51
N GLY A 65 -25.07 18.61 -0.76
CA GLY A 65 -26.13 17.62 -0.95
C GLY A 65 -25.82 16.24 -0.35
N HIS A 66 -24.61 16.03 0.15
CA HIS A 66 -24.22 14.81 0.86
C HIS A 66 -25.06 14.63 2.12
N MET A 67 -25.27 13.38 2.52
CA MET A 67 -26.16 13.05 3.63
C MET A 67 -25.45 12.18 4.66
N ALA A 68 -25.66 12.48 5.93
CA ALA A 68 -25.31 11.62 7.06
C ALA A 68 -26.60 11.24 7.81
N PHE A 69 -26.71 9.96 8.16
CA PHE A 69 -27.86 9.38 8.86
C PHE A 69 -27.43 8.85 10.21
N TYR A 70 -28.26 9.11 11.22
CA TYR A 70 -27.95 8.82 12.61
C TYR A 70 -28.98 7.86 13.20
N ASN A 71 -28.51 6.91 14.01
CA ASN A 71 -29.36 5.99 14.74
C ASN A 71 -30.06 6.72 15.90
N ASP A 72 -30.80 5.97 16.72
CA ASP A 72 -31.55 6.57 17.82
C ASP A 72 -30.68 7.16 18.95
N GLU A 73 -29.40 6.80 18.99
CA GLU A 73 -28.39 7.34 19.91
C GLU A 73 -27.62 8.53 19.33
N GLY A 74 -27.98 8.97 18.13
CA GLY A 74 -27.29 10.08 17.45
C GLY A 74 -25.93 9.69 16.87
N ARG A 75 -25.63 8.40 16.74
CA ARG A 75 -24.40 7.88 16.10
C ARG A 75 -24.62 7.70 14.61
N ARG A 76 -23.67 8.18 13.81
CA ARG A 76 -23.74 8.05 12.34
C ARG A 76 -23.61 6.59 11.94
N PHE A 77 -24.61 6.06 11.24
CA PHE A 77 -24.57 4.70 10.71
C PHE A 77 -24.41 4.65 9.19
N LEU A 78 -24.74 5.73 8.46
CA LEU A 78 -24.60 5.80 7.00
C LEU A 78 -24.19 7.20 6.56
N GLY A 79 -23.26 7.27 5.61
CA GLY A 79 -22.94 8.48 4.84
C GLY A 79 -23.14 8.23 3.35
N THR A 80 -23.72 9.19 2.61
CA THR A 80 -23.96 9.06 1.17
C THR A 80 -23.61 10.32 0.39
N ASP A 81 -23.35 10.14 -0.90
CA ASP A 81 -23.34 11.23 -1.88
C ASP A 81 -24.77 11.76 -2.14
N PRO A 82 -24.95 12.86 -2.91
CA PRO A 82 -26.27 13.42 -3.21
C PRO A 82 -27.18 12.50 -4.03
N GLY A 83 -26.61 11.53 -4.76
CA GLY A 83 -27.31 10.50 -5.51
C GLY A 83 -27.71 9.28 -4.66
N GLY A 84 -27.37 9.29 -3.37
CA GLY A 84 -27.64 8.20 -2.44
C GLY A 84 -26.68 7.02 -2.55
N HIS A 85 -25.53 7.16 -3.22
CA HIS A 85 -24.49 6.14 -3.20
C HIS A 85 -23.81 6.11 -1.83
N PRO A 86 -23.63 4.92 -1.22
CA PRO A 86 -23.01 4.83 0.08
C PRO A 86 -21.52 5.21 0.00
N LEU A 87 -21.09 6.10 0.89
CA LEU A 87 -19.69 6.43 1.10
C LEU A 87 -19.09 5.54 2.19
N HIS A 88 -19.86 5.32 3.25
CA HIS A 88 -19.52 4.45 4.36
C HIS A 88 -20.77 4.02 5.15
N GLU A 89 -20.63 2.91 5.86
CA GLU A 89 -21.60 2.38 6.80
C GLU A 89 -20.89 2.00 8.11
N ALA A 90 -21.48 2.33 9.26
CA ALA A 90 -20.93 2.04 10.58
C ALA A 90 -21.96 1.32 11.45
N LYS A 91 -21.53 0.22 12.08
CA LYS A 91 -22.30 -0.54 13.06
C LYS A 91 -21.86 -0.13 14.46
N TRP A 92 -22.78 0.41 15.23
CA TRP A 92 -22.59 0.76 16.63
C TRP A 92 -23.30 -0.27 17.50
N SER A 93 -22.64 -0.66 18.58
CA SER A 93 -23.16 -1.64 19.55
C SER A 93 -22.96 -1.11 20.96
N LYS A 94 -23.61 -1.75 21.93
CA LYS A 94 -23.46 -1.43 23.34
C LYS A 94 -22.65 -2.48 24.07
N ASP A 95 -21.76 -2.04 24.94
CA ASP A 95 -21.08 -2.93 25.87
C ASP A 95 -22.10 -3.47 26.89
N PRO A 96 -22.26 -4.80 27.04
CA PRO A 96 -23.22 -5.37 27.97
C PRO A 96 -22.93 -5.07 29.45
N GLU A 97 -21.68 -4.78 29.81
CA GLU A 97 -21.25 -4.50 31.19
C GLU A 97 -21.37 -3.00 31.52
N THR A 98 -20.99 -2.11 30.60
CA THR A 98 -20.97 -0.66 30.85
C THR A 98 -22.16 0.10 30.27
N ASP A 99 -22.96 -0.51 29.38
CA ASP A 99 -24.00 0.13 28.55
C ASP A 99 -23.46 1.26 27.65
N GLU A 100 -22.13 1.38 27.51
CA GLU A 100 -21.49 2.39 26.66
C GLU A 100 -21.54 1.98 25.19
N THR A 101 -21.84 2.94 24.32
CA THR A 101 -21.92 2.74 22.87
C THR A 101 -20.55 2.76 22.23
N TYR A 102 -20.13 1.66 21.61
CA TYR A 102 -18.85 1.53 20.90
C TYR A 102 -19.04 1.24 19.40
N LEU A 103 -18.03 1.54 18.59
CA LEU A 103 -18.00 1.16 17.17
C LEU A 103 -17.64 -0.32 17.04
N GLU A 104 -18.54 -1.15 16.52
CA GLU A 104 -18.29 -2.58 16.33
C GLU A 104 -17.59 -2.86 15.00
N LEU A 105 -18.09 -2.27 13.92
CA LEU A 105 -17.59 -2.44 12.55
C LEU A 105 -17.85 -1.18 11.74
N ALA A 106 -16.98 -0.87 10.79
CA ALA A 106 -17.26 0.13 9.77
C ALA A 106 -16.78 -0.36 8.40
N ARG A 107 -17.47 0.00 7.34
CA ARG A 107 -17.03 -0.23 5.96
C ARG A 107 -17.13 1.07 5.15
N MET A 108 -16.17 1.28 4.26
CA MET A 108 -16.06 2.46 3.43
C MET A 108 -15.90 2.04 1.98
N GLN A 109 -16.75 2.58 1.11
CA GLN A 109 -16.66 2.33 -0.33
C GLN A 109 -15.53 3.19 -0.89
N LEU A 110 -14.70 2.62 -1.76
CA LEU A 110 -13.63 3.31 -2.47
C LEU A 110 -14.14 3.92 -3.77
N ASP A 111 -13.38 4.84 -4.34
CA ASP A 111 -13.66 5.42 -5.66
C ASP A 111 -13.65 4.40 -6.81
N SER A 112 -13.02 3.24 -6.59
CA SER A 112 -13.03 2.06 -7.46
C SER A 112 -14.21 1.11 -7.23
N LEU A 113 -15.19 1.50 -6.40
CA LEU A 113 -16.33 0.69 -5.93
C LEU A 113 -15.98 -0.52 -5.05
N GLN A 114 -14.69 -0.80 -4.83
CA GLN A 114 -14.25 -1.77 -3.83
C GLN A 114 -14.58 -1.28 -2.41
N TRP A 115 -14.57 -2.19 -1.45
CA TRP A 115 -14.83 -1.85 -0.05
C TRP A 115 -13.63 -2.15 0.83
N VAL A 116 -13.43 -1.31 1.83
CA VAL A 116 -12.52 -1.58 2.96
C VAL A 116 -13.30 -1.53 4.26
N GLY A 117 -12.86 -2.30 5.24
CA GLY A 117 -13.53 -2.43 6.54
C GLY A 117 -12.58 -2.16 7.70
N ILE A 118 -13.06 -1.47 8.72
CA ILE A 118 -12.39 -1.34 10.02
C ILE A 118 -13.12 -2.22 11.04
N LYS A 119 -12.35 -3.04 11.76
CA LYS A 119 -12.81 -3.74 12.95
C LYS A 119 -12.02 -3.22 14.17
N PRO A 120 -12.65 -2.42 15.04
CA PRO A 120 -12.03 -1.99 16.28
C PRO A 120 -11.72 -3.17 17.20
N GLN A 121 -10.64 -3.04 17.98
CA GLN A 121 -10.21 -4.00 18.99
C GLN A 121 -10.11 -5.45 18.48
N ALA A 122 -9.78 -5.61 17.19
CA ALA A 122 -9.79 -6.90 16.50
C ALA A 122 -8.75 -7.89 17.02
N ARG A 123 -7.61 -7.38 17.51
CA ARG A 123 -6.50 -8.22 17.99
C ARG A 123 -5.88 -7.66 19.25
N THR A 124 -5.62 -8.53 20.23
CA THR A 124 -4.80 -8.22 21.40
C THR A 124 -3.53 -9.06 21.35
N PHE A 125 -2.38 -8.38 21.31
CA PHE A 125 -1.06 -8.99 21.41
C PHE A 125 -0.66 -9.07 22.87
N GLU A 126 -0.19 -10.24 23.28
CA GLU A 126 0.27 -10.48 24.64
C GLU A 126 1.74 -10.89 24.60
N SER A 127 2.56 -10.23 25.41
CA SER A 127 3.94 -10.62 25.66
C SER A 127 4.24 -10.55 27.15
N GLN A 128 5.37 -11.12 27.57
CA GLN A 128 5.82 -11.04 28.95
C GLN A 128 7.18 -10.36 29.00
N ILE A 129 7.33 -9.42 29.93
CA ILE A 129 8.63 -8.84 30.29
C ILE A 129 9.01 -9.34 31.69
N ASP A 130 10.29 -9.61 31.88
CA ASP A 130 10.88 -9.97 33.16
C ASP A 130 12.01 -8.98 33.46
N ILE A 131 11.81 -8.16 34.49
CA ILE A 131 12.78 -7.15 34.94
C ILE A 131 13.64 -7.64 36.10
N LYS A 132 13.45 -8.88 36.55
CA LYS A 132 14.21 -9.47 37.64
C LYS A 132 15.70 -9.46 37.31
N GLY A 133 16.52 -8.91 38.20
CA GLY A 133 17.96 -8.78 38.02
C GLY A 133 18.43 -7.45 37.40
N GLN A 134 17.51 -6.55 37.02
CA GLN A 134 17.89 -5.16 36.76
C GLN A 134 18.19 -4.45 38.11
N PRO A 135 19.21 -3.58 38.19
CA PRO A 135 19.48 -2.83 39.42
C PRO A 135 18.24 -2.05 39.89
N GLY A 136 17.82 -2.26 41.14
CA GLY A 136 16.64 -1.59 41.72
C GLY A 136 15.28 -2.10 41.23
N TRP A 137 15.20 -3.29 40.60
CA TRP A 137 13.95 -3.83 40.05
C TRP A 137 12.81 -3.97 41.06
N GLU A 138 13.14 -4.17 42.34
CA GLU A 138 12.17 -4.32 43.45
C GLU A 138 11.39 -3.01 43.70
N ASP A 139 11.99 -1.86 43.38
CA ASP A 139 11.41 -0.53 43.57
C ASP A 139 10.91 0.10 42.25
N MET A 140 10.97 -0.62 41.12
CA MET A 140 10.57 -0.09 39.81
C MET A 140 9.06 0.09 39.71
N THR A 141 8.62 1.33 39.46
CA THR A 141 7.21 1.67 39.19
C THR A 141 6.83 1.41 37.74
N LEU A 142 5.53 1.34 37.44
CA LEU A 142 5.04 1.29 36.05
C LEU A 142 5.51 2.51 35.23
N ASP A 143 5.60 3.68 35.85
CA ASP A 143 6.10 4.89 35.17
C ASP A 143 7.58 4.75 34.81
N PHE A 144 8.40 4.19 35.69
CA PHE A 144 9.79 3.86 35.37
C PHE A 144 9.88 2.86 34.21
N LEU A 145 9.01 1.85 34.17
CA LEU A 145 8.96 0.90 33.04
C LEU A 145 8.60 1.59 31.73
N ARG A 146 7.66 2.55 31.74
CA ARG A 146 7.30 3.36 30.58
C ARG A 146 8.44 4.28 30.15
N GLU A 147 9.14 4.91 31.09
CA GLU A 147 10.35 5.70 30.83
C GLU A 147 11.43 4.85 30.14
N LYS A 148 11.70 3.65 30.64
CA LYS A 148 12.65 2.73 30.02
C LYS A 148 12.20 2.21 28.68
N ALA A 149 10.91 1.93 28.51
CA ALA A 149 10.37 1.58 27.20
C ALA A 149 10.55 2.72 26.19
N ALA A 150 10.31 3.97 26.59
CA ALA A 150 10.52 5.15 25.75
C ALA A 150 11.99 5.31 25.33
N GLU A 151 12.93 5.12 26.27
CA GLU A 151 14.38 5.11 25.99
C GLU A 151 14.76 4.01 24.98
N VAL A 152 14.31 2.77 25.22
CA VAL A 152 14.65 1.60 24.40
C VAL A 152 14.04 1.70 23.00
N TRP A 153 12.77 2.09 22.90
CA TRP A 153 12.07 2.24 21.62
C TRP A 153 12.43 3.54 20.90
N ARG A 154 13.16 4.45 21.56
CA ARG A 154 13.55 5.77 21.04
C ARG A 154 12.36 6.61 20.60
N VAL A 155 11.27 6.52 21.36
CA VAL A 155 10.01 7.26 21.15
C VAL A 155 9.77 8.21 22.32
N PRO A 156 8.98 9.28 22.13
CA PRO A 156 8.60 10.16 23.22
C PRO A 156 7.81 9.41 24.31
N ILE A 157 8.10 9.71 25.58
CA ILE A 157 7.37 9.12 26.73
C ILE A 157 5.86 9.41 26.67
N SER A 158 5.47 10.55 26.11
CA SER A 158 4.07 10.92 25.88
C SER A 158 3.33 9.92 25.00
N GLU A 159 4.02 9.28 24.04
CA GLU A 159 3.43 8.23 23.20
C GLU A 159 3.31 6.91 23.96
N VAL A 160 4.34 6.54 24.74
CA VAL A 160 4.28 5.33 25.57
C VAL A 160 3.15 5.43 26.58
N ASN A 161 3.01 6.56 27.28
CA ASN A 161 1.95 6.79 28.25
C ASN A 161 0.54 6.77 27.62
N TYR A 162 0.43 7.16 26.34
CA TYR A 162 -0.84 7.14 25.63
C TYR A 162 -1.30 5.71 25.32
N PHE A 163 -0.40 4.85 24.79
CA PHE A 163 -0.74 3.50 24.35
C PHE A 163 -0.59 2.41 25.42
N TYR A 164 0.26 2.62 26.43
CA TYR A 164 0.50 1.66 27.52
C TYR A 164 -0.02 2.21 28.85
N LYS A 165 -1.34 2.13 29.03
CA LYS A 165 -2.01 2.43 30.31
C LYS A 165 -1.79 1.30 31.33
N GLU A 166 -2.35 1.43 32.53
CA GLU A 166 -2.17 0.43 33.61
C GLU A 166 -2.64 -0.97 33.18
N ASP A 167 -3.79 -1.05 32.51
CA ASP A 167 -4.36 -2.31 32.01
C ASP A 167 -3.50 -2.98 30.93
N ASN A 168 -2.54 -2.24 30.34
CA ASN A 168 -1.60 -2.75 29.36
C ASN A 168 -0.36 -3.39 30.00
N LEU A 169 -0.08 -3.13 31.29
CA LEU A 169 1.10 -3.63 32.02
C LEU A 169 0.65 -4.36 33.29
N VAL A 170 0.15 -5.59 33.14
CA VAL A 170 -0.45 -6.36 34.24
C VAL A 170 0.65 -7.07 35.05
N PRO A 171 0.81 -6.79 36.35
CA PRO A 171 1.82 -7.45 37.18
C PRO A 171 1.52 -8.94 37.35
N LEU A 172 2.55 -9.77 37.23
CA LEU A 172 2.51 -11.22 37.49
C LEU A 172 3.27 -11.61 38.77
N GLY A 173 3.86 -10.64 39.48
CA GLY A 173 4.74 -10.86 40.63
C GLY A 173 6.20 -11.07 40.25
N ASP A 174 7.11 -10.95 41.22
CA ASP A 174 8.56 -11.18 41.05
C ASP A 174 9.23 -10.41 39.89
N GLY A 175 8.79 -9.17 39.63
CA GLY A 175 9.34 -8.37 38.54
C GLY A 175 8.88 -8.82 37.15
N LYS A 176 7.85 -9.65 37.04
CA LYS A 176 7.25 -10.05 35.76
C LYS A 176 6.00 -9.24 35.48
N TYR A 177 5.85 -8.82 34.23
CA TYR A 177 4.67 -8.13 33.75
C TYR A 177 4.19 -8.74 32.45
N LYS A 178 2.87 -8.88 32.33
CA LYS A 178 2.19 -9.20 31.07
C LYS A 178 1.87 -7.90 30.35
N VAL A 179 2.44 -7.73 29.17
CA VAL A 179 2.19 -6.58 28.30
C VAL A 179 1.07 -6.92 27.33
N LYS A 180 -0.01 -6.15 27.33
CA LYS A 180 -1.16 -6.32 26.43
C LYS A 180 -1.27 -5.10 25.51
N LEU A 181 -1.29 -5.33 24.20
CA LEU A 181 -1.51 -4.28 23.21
C LEU A 181 -2.68 -4.67 22.30
N THR A 182 -3.77 -3.90 22.38
CA THR A 182 -4.93 -4.07 21.51
C THR A 182 -4.79 -3.16 20.29
N LYS A 183 -5.12 -3.69 19.10
CA LYS A 183 -5.09 -2.98 17.83
C LYS A 183 -6.43 -3.11 17.10
N ASP A 184 -6.74 -2.09 16.31
CA ASP A 184 -7.82 -2.16 15.32
C ASP A 184 -7.27 -2.77 14.04
N THR A 185 -8.13 -3.29 13.17
CA THR A 185 -7.70 -3.91 11.91
C THR A 185 -8.43 -3.33 10.72
N LEU A 186 -7.68 -3.09 9.65
CA LEU A 186 -8.17 -2.73 8.33
C LEU A 186 -8.20 -3.97 7.43
N TYR A 187 -9.34 -4.18 6.76
CA TYR A 187 -9.57 -5.24 5.81
C TYR A 187 -9.91 -4.66 4.44
N ALA A 188 -9.56 -5.36 3.37
CA ALA A 188 -10.29 -5.25 2.11
C ALA A 188 -11.47 -6.23 2.12
N LEU A 189 -12.61 -5.79 1.60
CA LEU A 189 -13.87 -6.54 1.57
C LEU A 189 -14.30 -6.71 0.10
N PRO A 190 -13.76 -7.70 -0.64
CA PRO A 190 -14.12 -7.93 -2.04
C PRO A 190 -15.63 -8.08 -2.29
N ASP A 191 -16.33 -8.70 -1.33
CA ASP A 191 -17.77 -8.94 -1.43
C ASP A 191 -18.60 -7.80 -0.78
N GLY A 192 -17.93 -6.74 -0.30
CA GLY A 192 -18.55 -5.57 0.30
C GLY A 192 -19.00 -5.73 1.76
N THR A 193 -18.90 -6.91 2.35
CA THR A 193 -19.39 -7.21 3.71
C THR A 193 -18.33 -7.94 4.55
N PHE A 194 -18.43 -7.83 5.87
CA PHE A 194 -17.61 -8.57 6.82
C PHE A 194 -17.98 -10.06 6.93
N ASP A 195 -19.18 -10.45 6.50
CA ASP A 195 -19.64 -11.85 6.52
C ASP A 195 -19.13 -12.66 5.32
N GLY A 196 -18.67 -11.97 4.27
CA GLY A 196 -18.11 -12.56 3.06
C GLY A 196 -16.60 -12.77 3.15
N ARG A 197 -15.93 -12.79 1.99
CA ARG A 197 -14.47 -12.78 1.94
C ARG A 197 -13.94 -11.49 2.54
N LYS A 198 -12.99 -11.64 3.45
CA LYS A 198 -12.23 -10.56 4.07
C LYS A 198 -10.74 -10.83 3.90
N ILE A 199 -10.01 -9.81 3.49
CA ILE A 199 -8.57 -9.88 3.26
C ILE A 199 -7.93 -8.91 4.24
N PHE A 200 -7.08 -9.42 5.13
CA PHE A 200 -6.31 -8.57 6.03
C PHE A 200 -5.42 -7.61 5.23
N SER A 201 -5.49 -6.33 5.57
CA SER A 201 -4.66 -5.29 4.95
C SER A 201 -3.60 -4.80 5.93
N SER A 202 -4.01 -4.31 7.11
CA SER A 202 -3.07 -3.76 8.09
C SER A 202 -3.69 -3.69 9.48
N TYR A 203 -2.85 -3.68 10.51
CA TYR A 203 -3.23 -3.17 11.82
C TYR A 203 -3.23 -1.64 11.86
N LEU A 204 -4.03 -1.10 12.78
CA LEU A 204 -4.06 0.30 13.17
C LEU A 204 -3.84 0.37 14.68
N SER A 205 -3.24 1.46 15.15
CA SER A 205 -3.27 1.80 16.58
C SER A 205 -4.73 1.84 17.09
N LYS A 206 -5.00 1.32 18.29
CA LYS A 206 -6.34 1.39 18.90
C LYS A 206 -6.83 2.85 18.93
N VAL A 207 -7.98 3.10 18.32
CA VAL A 207 -8.61 4.42 18.29
C VAL A 207 -9.76 4.47 19.30
N ASN A 208 -9.94 5.60 19.98
CA ASN A 208 -11.17 5.88 20.71
C ASN A 208 -12.26 6.31 19.72
N TRP A 209 -12.97 5.36 19.12
CA TRP A 209 -13.99 5.63 18.11
C TRP A 209 -15.20 6.41 18.65
N GLU A 210 -15.46 6.36 19.95
CA GLU A 210 -16.58 7.05 20.60
C GLU A 210 -16.31 8.54 20.80
N ARG A 211 -15.02 8.87 20.96
CA ARG A 211 -14.50 10.23 21.13
C ARG A 211 -13.08 10.31 20.54
N LEU A 212 -13.01 10.63 19.26
CA LEU A 212 -11.76 10.67 18.51
C LEU A 212 -10.77 11.67 19.11
N ASP A 213 -9.54 11.20 19.34
CA ASP A 213 -8.43 11.96 19.91
C ASP A 213 -7.13 11.82 19.09
N ILE A 214 -7.08 10.87 18.16
CA ILE A 214 -5.93 10.61 17.28
C ILE A 214 -6.31 10.47 15.81
N ILE A 215 -5.31 10.72 14.96
CA ILE A 215 -5.27 10.23 13.57
C ILE A 215 -4.49 8.90 13.60
N PRO A 216 -5.13 7.75 13.30
CA PRO A 216 -4.47 6.45 13.44
C PRO A 216 -3.32 6.27 12.46
N VAL A 217 -2.26 5.58 12.91
CA VAL A 217 -1.16 5.12 12.06
C VAL A 217 -1.51 3.77 11.47
N VAL A 218 -1.33 3.63 10.16
CA VAL A 218 -1.40 2.35 9.44
C VAL A 218 0.00 1.73 9.43
N GLU A 219 0.14 0.56 10.03
CA GLU A 219 1.44 -0.11 10.20
C GLU A 219 1.99 -0.72 8.89
N LEU A 220 1.12 -1.29 8.05
CA LEU A 220 1.48 -1.90 6.76
C LEU A 220 0.89 -1.09 5.61
N PHE A 221 1.28 0.18 5.50
CA PHE A 221 0.71 1.12 4.52
C PHE A 221 0.75 0.61 3.07
N GLN A 222 1.83 -0.08 2.67
CA GLN A 222 1.98 -0.63 1.31
C GLN A 222 0.95 -1.74 0.99
N SER A 223 0.33 -2.33 2.01
CA SER A 223 -0.72 -3.35 1.90
C SER A 223 -2.12 -2.78 1.73
N THR A 224 -2.27 -1.44 1.72
CA THR A 224 -3.56 -0.78 1.52
C THR A 224 -3.90 -0.65 0.05
N ILE A 225 -5.12 -1.04 -0.33
CA ILE A 225 -5.57 -0.92 -1.72
C ILE A 225 -5.75 0.56 -2.12
N PRO A 226 -5.48 0.94 -3.39
CA PRO A 226 -5.63 2.32 -3.85
C PRO A 226 -6.99 2.92 -3.51
N GLY A 227 -6.99 4.17 -3.01
CA GLY A 227 -8.21 4.87 -2.58
C GLY A 227 -8.54 4.74 -1.09
N SER A 228 -7.98 3.74 -0.38
CA SER A 228 -8.25 3.48 1.04
C SER A 228 -8.08 4.71 1.93
N GLY A 229 -6.96 5.42 1.81
CA GLY A 229 -6.69 6.61 2.62
C GLY A 229 -7.79 7.67 2.49
N GLY A 230 -8.20 8.00 1.26
CA GLY A 230 -9.25 9.00 1.04
C GLY A 230 -10.59 8.61 1.67
N ALA A 231 -11.02 7.37 1.50
CA ALA A 231 -12.30 6.89 2.04
C ALA A 231 -12.29 6.75 3.57
N VAL A 232 -11.18 6.24 4.14
CA VAL A 232 -11.02 6.10 5.60
C VAL A 232 -11.00 7.48 6.28
N PHE A 233 -10.25 8.45 5.74
CA PHE A 233 -10.20 9.79 6.33
C PHE A 233 -11.48 10.60 6.13
N GLU A 234 -12.23 10.35 5.06
CA GLU A 234 -13.60 10.88 4.91
C GLU A 234 -14.52 10.37 6.04
N PHE A 235 -14.41 9.10 6.40
CA PHE A 235 -15.13 8.51 7.54
C PHE A 235 -14.69 9.12 8.88
N ILE A 236 -13.38 9.14 9.16
CA ILE A 236 -12.83 9.70 10.42
C ILE A 236 -13.19 11.18 10.56
N TRP A 237 -13.10 11.97 9.48
CA TRP A 237 -13.54 13.36 9.47
C TRP A 237 -15.02 13.50 9.82
N GLY A 238 -15.87 12.65 9.23
CA GLY A 238 -17.31 12.64 9.52
C GLY A 238 -17.62 12.34 10.99
N ILE A 239 -16.97 11.31 11.56
CA ILE A 239 -17.13 10.96 12.97
C ILE A 239 -16.64 12.09 13.90
N TYR A 240 -15.49 12.70 13.60
CA TYR A 240 -14.96 13.81 14.40
C TYR A 240 -15.91 15.02 14.37
N GLU A 241 -16.46 15.34 13.20
CA GLU A 241 -17.43 16.42 13.04
C GLU A 241 -18.70 16.15 13.87
N ASP A 242 -19.23 14.93 13.81
CA ASP A 242 -20.44 14.53 14.56
C ASP A 242 -20.25 14.61 16.08
N GLN A 243 -19.06 14.22 16.55
CA GLN A 243 -18.72 14.23 17.98
C GLN A 243 -18.46 15.65 18.50
N SER A 244 -18.15 16.60 17.61
CA SER A 244 -17.95 18.01 17.96
C SER A 244 -19.22 18.87 17.96
N ARG A 245 -20.39 18.27 17.70
CA ARG A 245 -21.67 19.01 17.53
C ARG A 245 -22.11 19.78 18.78
N GLU A 246 -21.94 19.20 19.97
CA GLU A 246 -22.36 19.80 21.24
C GLU A 246 -21.20 20.21 22.12
N ILE A 247 -20.18 19.35 22.22
CA ILE A 247 -19.01 19.57 23.05
C ILE A 247 -17.80 19.71 22.12
N PRO A 248 -17.02 20.81 22.22
CA PRO A 248 -15.79 20.94 21.48
C PRO A 248 -14.86 19.74 21.75
N LEU A 249 -14.42 19.08 20.68
CA LEU A 249 -13.37 18.08 20.76
C LEU A 249 -11.98 18.73 20.79
N ASP A 250 -11.07 18.10 21.51
CA ASP A 250 -9.65 18.41 21.41
C ASP A 250 -9.14 18.08 20.00
N THR A 251 -8.13 18.83 19.55
CA THR A 251 -7.49 18.59 18.26
C THR A 251 -6.85 17.21 18.21
N LEU A 252 -6.98 16.54 17.06
CA LEU A 252 -6.34 15.26 16.82
C LEU A 252 -4.82 15.38 16.75
N ARG A 253 -4.12 14.30 17.07
CA ARG A 253 -2.66 14.17 16.92
C ARG A 253 -2.30 12.92 16.14
N TYR A 254 -1.21 12.96 15.39
CA TYR A 254 -0.68 11.80 14.69
C TYR A 254 0.18 10.97 15.65
N ARG A 255 -0.38 9.89 16.18
CA ARG A 255 0.22 9.06 17.25
C ARG A 255 0.41 7.61 16.80
N GLY A 256 1.50 6.98 17.24
CA GLY A 256 1.82 5.59 16.92
C GLY A 256 3.15 5.15 17.54
N LEU A 257 3.35 3.83 17.67
CA LEU A 257 4.53 3.24 18.30
C LEU A 257 5.22 2.22 17.38
N PRO A 258 6.20 2.66 16.55
CA PRO A 258 6.62 4.03 16.30
C PRO A 258 5.73 4.75 15.26
N THR A 259 5.87 6.07 15.12
CA THR A 259 5.26 6.82 14.01
C THR A 259 6.10 6.69 12.74
N TYR A 260 5.42 6.63 11.59
CA TYR A 260 6.06 6.58 10.26
C TYR A 260 5.57 7.75 9.39
N PRO A 261 5.96 8.99 9.72
CA PRO A 261 5.50 10.15 8.97
C PRO A 261 6.05 10.11 7.55
N SER A 262 5.19 10.48 6.60
CA SER A 262 5.57 10.61 5.20
C SER A 262 4.87 11.80 4.57
N LYS A 263 5.44 12.34 3.48
CA LYS A 263 4.78 13.41 2.73
C LYS A 263 3.42 12.97 2.18
N GLY A 264 3.27 11.69 1.84
CA GLY A 264 1.98 11.12 1.42
C GLY A 264 0.94 11.17 2.53
N ALA A 265 1.29 10.71 3.73
CA ALA A 265 0.42 10.79 4.91
C ALA A 265 0.04 12.24 5.23
N PHE A 266 1.01 13.16 5.27
CA PHE A 266 0.77 14.58 5.51
C PHE A 266 -0.24 15.16 4.51
N ASN A 267 -0.05 14.93 3.21
CA ASN A 267 -0.92 15.49 2.16
C ASN A 267 -2.36 14.97 2.29
N ILE A 268 -2.54 13.68 2.61
CA ILE A 268 -3.87 13.11 2.81
C ILE A 268 -4.52 13.73 4.05
N PHE A 269 -3.82 13.81 5.19
CA PHE A 269 -4.37 14.39 6.41
C PHE A 269 -4.74 15.85 6.21
N ALA A 270 -3.85 16.62 5.57
CA ALA A 270 -4.05 18.03 5.26
C ALA A 270 -5.25 18.30 4.33
N SER A 271 -5.74 17.27 3.63
CA SER A 271 -6.95 17.38 2.82
C SER A 271 -8.21 17.40 3.70
N PHE A 272 -8.24 16.63 4.79
CA PHE A 272 -9.40 16.47 5.68
C PHE A 272 -9.29 17.24 7.00
N PHE A 273 -8.09 17.66 7.37
CA PHE A 273 -7.80 18.34 8.63
C PHE A 273 -6.80 19.48 8.43
N ILE A 274 -6.93 20.54 9.21
CA ILE A 274 -6.05 21.71 9.19
C ILE A 274 -4.92 21.46 10.20
N PRO A 275 -3.66 21.36 9.76
CA PRO A 275 -2.54 21.20 10.68
C PRO A 275 -2.17 22.52 11.34
N LYS A 276 -1.68 22.43 12.59
CA LYS A 276 -1.10 23.54 13.33
C LYS A 276 0.17 23.07 14.04
N ALA A 277 1.24 23.84 13.86
CA ALA A 277 2.51 23.61 14.54
C ALA A 277 2.44 23.95 16.05
N PRO A 278 3.28 23.32 16.88
CA PRO A 278 3.48 23.75 18.25
C PRO A 278 4.11 25.15 18.32
N GLY A 279 3.68 25.97 19.28
CA GLY A 279 4.26 27.29 19.55
C GLY A 279 4.14 28.28 18.37
N GLN A 280 5.26 28.92 18.01
CA GLN A 280 5.37 29.89 16.91
C GLN A 280 6.08 29.33 15.66
N GLU A 281 6.40 28.03 15.64
CA GLU A 281 7.07 27.41 14.50
C GLU A 281 6.17 27.44 13.25
N LYS A 282 6.76 27.71 12.08
CA LYS A 282 6.01 27.85 10.82
C LYS A 282 6.16 26.65 9.87
N ASP A 283 7.23 25.88 9.99
CA ASP A 283 7.51 24.74 9.10
C ASP A 283 6.86 23.45 9.61
N ILE A 284 5.55 23.36 9.43
CA ILE A 284 4.73 22.23 9.89
C ILE A 284 5.20 20.91 9.27
N LEU A 285 5.53 20.90 7.97
CA LEU A 285 5.91 19.67 7.28
C LEU A 285 7.21 19.11 7.85
N ARG A 286 8.20 19.97 8.14
CA ARG A 286 9.45 19.53 8.78
C ARG A 286 9.22 18.90 10.14
N ILE A 287 8.35 19.49 10.97
CA ILE A 287 7.99 18.93 12.29
C ILE A 287 7.28 17.59 12.11
N PHE A 288 6.34 17.51 11.18
CA PHE A 288 5.60 16.28 10.90
C PHE A 288 6.53 15.15 10.44
N MET A 289 7.50 15.44 9.58
CA MET A 289 8.46 14.45 9.05
C MET A 289 9.47 13.95 10.10
N ASP A 290 9.60 14.62 11.25
CA ASP A 290 10.42 14.16 12.35
C ASP A 290 9.67 13.14 13.21
N THR A 291 10.08 11.87 13.13
CA THR A 291 9.51 10.75 13.93
C THR A 291 9.38 11.04 15.43
N LYS A 292 10.24 11.89 16.01
CA LYS A 292 10.18 12.24 17.43
C LYS A 292 9.18 13.36 17.73
N ARG A 293 8.83 14.17 16.73
CA ARG A 293 8.01 15.39 16.89
C ARG A 293 6.69 15.34 16.13
N SER A 294 6.45 14.32 15.32
CA SER A 294 5.26 14.24 14.46
C SER A 294 3.94 14.38 15.22
N HIS A 295 3.90 13.88 16.47
CA HIS A 295 2.76 13.94 17.38
C HIS A 295 2.51 15.35 17.99
N GLU A 296 3.48 16.27 17.87
CA GLU A 296 3.34 17.65 18.34
C GLU A 296 2.40 18.45 17.43
N VAL A 297 2.29 18.07 16.15
CA VAL A 297 1.37 18.69 15.19
C VAL A 297 -0.06 18.33 15.56
N THR A 298 -0.87 19.35 15.80
CA THR A 298 -2.30 19.23 16.08
C THR A 298 -3.12 19.42 14.82
N TRP A 299 -4.26 18.73 14.72
CA TRP A 299 -5.10 18.70 13.54
C TRP A 299 -6.55 19.01 13.93
N SER A 300 -7.11 20.09 13.38
CA SER A 300 -8.52 20.45 13.55
C SER A 300 -9.33 20.10 12.29
N SER A 301 -10.64 19.93 12.42
CA SER A 301 -11.50 19.61 11.28
C SER A 301 -11.40 20.63 10.14
N GLN A 302 -11.28 20.16 8.90
CA GLN A 302 -11.45 20.97 7.70
C GLN A 302 -12.95 21.23 7.47
N PRO A 303 -13.42 22.50 7.39
CA PRO A 303 -14.84 22.78 7.16
C PRO A 303 -15.36 22.29 5.80
N ASN A 304 -14.48 22.20 4.81
CA ASN A 304 -14.79 21.69 3.48
C ASN A 304 -13.76 20.63 3.05
N PRO A 305 -13.93 19.37 3.49
CA PRO A 305 -13.07 18.28 3.02
C PRO A 305 -13.32 17.98 1.53
N PRO A 306 -12.50 17.14 0.89
CA PRO A 306 -12.83 16.57 -0.41
C PRO A 306 -14.10 15.71 -0.31
N TRP A 307 -15.02 15.92 -1.26
CA TRP A 307 -16.28 15.21 -1.36
C TRP A 307 -16.31 14.31 -2.59
N ARG A 308 -16.80 13.08 -2.43
CA ARG A 308 -16.88 12.09 -3.51
C ARG A 308 -18.28 11.98 -4.09
N TYR A 309 -18.38 12.04 -5.41
CA TYR A 309 -19.63 11.94 -6.16
C TYR A 309 -19.56 10.74 -7.09
N PHE A 310 -20.49 9.82 -6.97
CA PHE A 310 -20.58 8.65 -7.84
C PHE A 310 -21.60 8.90 -8.94
N ASN A 311 -21.23 8.56 -10.18
CA ASN A 311 -22.10 8.61 -11.32
C ASN A 311 -22.09 7.26 -12.02
N HIS A 312 -23.16 6.50 -11.83
CA HIS A 312 -23.28 5.15 -12.37
C HIS A 312 -23.41 5.14 -13.91
N GLU A 313 -24.07 6.13 -14.50
CA GLU A 313 -24.28 6.21 -15.95
C GLU A 313 -22.97 6.39 -16.72
N SER A 314 -22.11 7.29 -16.24
CA SER A 314 -20.79 7.59 -16.81
C SER A 314 -19.68 6.72 -16.20
N LYS A 315 -19.99 5.91 -15.19
CA LYS A 315 -19.09 5.03 -14.45
C LYS A 315 -17.88 5.76 -13.82
N LEU A 316 -18.16 6.90 -13.20
CA LEU A 316 -17.17 7.80 -12.62
C LEU A 316 -17.35 7.95 -11.12
N CYS A 317 -16.24 8.12 -10.42
CA CYS A 317 -16.19 8.74 -9.10
C CYS A 317 -15.38 10.04 -9.18
N LEU A 318 -15.99 11.17 -8.84
CA LEU A 318 -15.35 12.48 -8.85
C LEU A 318 -14.99 12.88 -7.41
N THR A 319 -13.82 13.48 -7.20
CA THR A 319 -13.46 14.12 -5.93
C THR A 319 -13.38 15.62 -6.12
N ILE A 320 -14.24 16.35 -5.40
CA ILE A 320 -14.41 17.80 -5.51
C ILE A 320 -14.16 18.44 -4.15
N GLN A 321 -13.33 19.47 -4.11
CA GLN A 321 -13.09 20.28 -2.91
C GLN A 321 -13.18 21.76 -3.30
N ASP A 322 -13.80 22.59 -2.47
CA ASP A 322 -14.00 24.02 -2.76
C ASP A 322 -14.57 24.31 -4.17
N ARG A 323 -15.45 23.42 -4.67
CA ARG A 323 -16.04 23.43 -6.02
C ARG A 323 -15.05 23.19 -7.16
N HIS A 324 -13.81 22.83 -6.89
CA HIS A 324 -12.83 22.45 -7.91
C HIS A 324 -12.76 20.92 -8.03
N LEU A 325 -12.67 20.43 -9.26
CA LEU A 325 -12.51 19.00 -9.55
C LEU A 325 -11.03 18.61 -9.44
N TYR A 326 -10.68 17.77 -8.47
CA TYR A 326 -9.29 17.36 -8.19
C TYR A 326 -8.92 16.01 -8.79
N LYS A 327 -9.85 15.04 -8.72
CA LYS A 327 -9.61 13.65 -9.09
C LYS A 327 -10.86 13.06 -9.75
N VAL A 328 -10.66 12.21 -10.75
CA VAL A 328 -11.70 11.38 -11.35
C VAL A 328 -11.17 9.96 -11.48
N THR A 329 -11.92 9.02 -10.93
CA THR A 329 -11.65 7.58 -11.04
C THR A 329 -12.69 6.96 -11.94
N ARG A 330 -12.25 6.19 -12.93
CA ARG A 330 -13.11 5.38 -13.79
C ARG A 330 -13.06 3.94 -13.30
N HIS A 331 -14.22 3.42 -12.91
CA HIS A 331 -14.29 2.07 -12.32
C HIS A 331 -14.66 1.00 -13.36
N ASP A 332 -14.68 1.34 -14.65
CA ASP A 332 -14.89 0.41 -15.77
C ASP A 332 -13.65 0.21 -16.66
N GLU A 333 -12.51 0.75 -16.23
CA GLU A 333 -11.24 0.65 -16.94
C GLU A 333 -10.30 -0.31 -16.25
N THR A 334 -9.36 -0.88 -17.02
CA THR A 334 -8.37 -1.82 -16.51
C THR A 334 -7.23 -1.15 -15.76
N ASN A 335 -6.98 0.15 -16.02
CA ASN A 335 -5.96 0.94 -15.35
C ASN A 335 -6.55 1.57 -14.06
N PRO A 336 -6.10 1.15 -12.87
CA PRO A 336 -6.65 1.62 -11.60
C PRO A 336 -6.16 3.03 -11.20
N ILE A 337 -5.25 3.64 -11.96
CA ILE A 337 -4.70 4.96 -11.66
C ILE A 337 -5.76 6.04 -11.95
N PRO A 338 -6.10 6.91 -11.00
CA PRO A 338 -7.07 7.97 -11.24
C PRO A 338 -6.50 9.09 -12.11
N TYR A 339 -7.39 9.83 -12.76
CA TYR A 339 -7.06 11.08 -13.44
C TYR A 339 -6.94 12.20 -12.41
N ILE A 340 -5.91 13.05 -12.53
CA ILE A 340 -5.63 14.14 -11.59
C ILE A 340 -5.65 15.49 -12.29
N ASN A 341 -6.22 16.50 -11.64
CA ASN A 341 -6.22 17.86 -12.14
C ASN A 341 -4.88 18.56 -11.84
N ARG A 342 -4.13 18.85 -12.89
CA ARG A 342 -2.82 19.52 -12.81
C ARG A 342 -2.93 21.00 -12.46
N SER A 343 -3.98 21.69 -12.91
CA SER A 343 -4.14 23.15 -12.70
C SER A 343 -4.24 23.51 -11.22
N LEU A 344 -4.62 22.55 -10.37
CA LEU A 344 -4.72 22.69 -8.92
C LEU A 344 -3.45 22.23 -8.17
N GLY A 345 -2.32 22.12 -8.88
CA GLY A 345 -1.04 21.64 -8.31
C GLY A 345 -0.94 20.12 -8.17
N GLY A 346 -1.93 19.37 -8.68
CA GLY A 346 -1.89 17.93 -8.76
C GLY A 346 -0.74 17.43 -9.64
N LYS A 347 -0.27 16.21 -9.37
CA LYS A 347 0.78 15.54 -10.14
C LYS A 347 0.21 14.29 -10.80
N PRO A 348 -0.31 14.39 -12.03
CA PRO A 348 -0.79 13.25 -12.79
C PRO A 348 0.24 12.13 -12.86
N SER A 349 -0.18 10.92 -12.51
CA SER A 349 0.58 9.69 -12.71
C SER A 349 0.32 9.17 -14.11
N CYS A 350 1.35 8.61 -14.77
CA CYS A 350 1.22 7.97 -16.08
C CYS A 350 0.49 8.83 -17.14
N GLN A 351 0.64 10.16 -17.05
CA GLN A 351 -0.01 11.15 -17.92
C GLN A 351 -1.55 11.16 -17.88
N ARG A 352 -2.17 10.59 -16.84
CA ARG A 352 -3.64 10.59 -16.67
C ARG A 352 -4.13 11.90 -16.04
N GLU A 353 -4.62 12.80 -16.88
CA GLU A 353 -4.93 14.18 -16.50
C GLU A 353 -6.40 14.55 -16.70
N ILE A 354 -6.88 15.51 -15.90
CA ILE A 354 -8.17 16.17 -16.07
C ILE A 354 -7.94 17.57 -16.61
N GLN A 355 -8.66 17.94 -17.66
CA GLN A 355 -8.82 19.34 -18.08
C GLN A 355 -10.27 19.76 -17.85
N VAL A 356 -10.48 20.84 -17.10
CA VAL A 356 -11.81 21.34 -16.75
C VAL A 356 -12.15 22.52 -17.66
N GLY A 357 -13.26 22.43 -18.38
CA GLY A 357 -13.79 23.49 -19.23
C GLY A 357 -14.86 24.32 -18.51
N VAL A 358 -15.79 24.88 -19.29
CA VAL A 358 -16.87 25.73 -18.76
C VAL A 358 -18.02 24.92 -18.15
N ASN A 359 -18.47 23.89 -18.86
CA ASN A 359 -19.60 23.02 -18.47
C ASN A 359 -19.30 21.53 -18.68
N PHE A 360 -18.01 21.20 -18.88
CA PHE A 360 -17.53 19.86 -19.11
C PHE A 360 -16.13 19.71 -18.51
N PHE A 361 -15.67 18.47 -18.41
CA PHE A 361 -14.26 18.17 -18.24
C PHE A 361 -13.85 17.08 -19.23
N THR A 362 -12.56 17.04 -19.55
CA THR A 362 -11.95 16.05 -20.43
C THR A 362 -10.97 15.22 -19.62
N LEU A 363 -11.11 13.90 -19.70
CA LEU A 363 -10.12 12.95 -19.23
C LEU A 363 -9.12 12.70 -20.37
N ILE A 364 -7.83 12.84 -20.05
CA ILE A 364 -6.73 12.69 -21.00
C ILE A 364 -5.87 11.53 -20.54
N ASP A 365 -5.70 10.55 -21.41
CA ASP A 365 -4.81 9.41 -21.22
C ASP A 365 -3.99 9.25 -22.51
N ASP A 366 -2.77 9.79 -22.52
CA ASP A 366 -1.94 9.86 -23.72
C ASP A 366 -2.63 10.62 -24.87
N GLN A 367 -2.94 9.97 -25.98
CA GLN A 367 -3.68 10.57 -27.11
C GLN A 367 -5.20 10.49 -26.94
N GLU A 368 -5.68 9.66 -26.01
CA GLU A 368 -7.11 9.46 -25.79
C GLU A 368 -7.71 10.64 -25.00
N ARG A 369 -8.83 11.16 -25.50
CA ARG A 369 -9.57 12.27 -24.89
C ARG A 369 -11.04 11.89 -24.79
N LYS A 370 -11.58 11.94 -23.58
CA LYS A 370 -13.00 11.66 -23.32
C LYS A 370 -13.62 12.81 -22.55
N GLU A 371 -14.68 13.39 -23.12
CA GLU A 371 -15.39 14.53 -22.55
C GLU A 371 -16.62 14.08 -21.77
N PHE A 372 -16.87 14.73 -20.63
CA PHE A 372 -18.03 14.52 -19.77
C PHE A 372 -18.64 15.86 -19.39
N SER A 373 -19.95 16.01 -19.59
CA SER A 373 -20.68 17.20 -19.16
C SER A 373 -20.85 17.23 -17.64
N PHE A 374 -20.88 18.43 -17.05
CA PHE A 374 -21.15 18.59 -15.63
C PHE A 374 -22.58 18.19 -15.27
N HIS A 375 -22.72 17.36 -14.25
CA HIS A 375 -23.99 17.16 -13.58
C HIS A 375 -24.28 18.33 -12.63
N PRO A 376 -25.53 18.86 -12.58
CA PRO A 376 -25.87 20.00 -11.72
C PRO A 376 -25.54 19.80 -10.24
N ASP A 377 -25.69 18.59 -9.72
CA ASP A 377 -25.41 18.27 -8.32
C ASP A 377 -23.91 18.29 -7.97
N TRP A 378 -22.99 18.28 -8.94
CA TRP A 378 -21.55 18.30 -8.66
C TRP A 378 -21.04 19.69 -8.26
N ASN A 379 -21.75 20.76 -8.64
CA ASN A 379 -21.42 22.15 -8.29
C ASN A 379 -19.95 22.52 -8.58
N ILE A 380 -19.43 22.10 -9.74
CA ILE A 380 -18.06 22.36 -10.18
C ILE A 380 -17.96 23.79 -10.74
N LEU A 381 -16.93 24.53 -10.35
CA LEU A 381 -16.58 25.80 -10.97
C LEU A 381 -15.83 25.58 -12.29
N PRO A 382 -16.14 26.37 -13.33
CA PRO A 382 -15.35 26.35 -14.55
C PRO A 382 -13.92 26.79 -14.27
N GLN A 383 -12.96 26.18 -14.98
CA GLN A 383 -11.57 26.66 -14.98
C GLN A 383 -11.36 27.45 -16.27
N THR A 384 -11.29 28.78 -16.12
CA THR A 384 -11.15 29.71 -17.26
C THR A 384 -9.69 30.01 -17.60
N ASP A 385 -8.77 29.59 -16.75
CA ASP A 385 -7.33 29.75 -17.01
C ASP A 385 -6.90 28.86 -18.16
N SER A 386 -5.92 29.32 -18.92
CA SER A 386 -5.33 28.53 -20.01
C SER A 386 -4.86 27.18 -19.47
N PRO A 387 -5.13 26.06 -20.19
CA PRO A 387 -4.68 24.75 -19.76
C PRO A 387 -3.18 24.76 -19.50
N VAL A 388 -2.76 24.24 -18.34
CA VAL A 388 -1.34 24.07 -18.04
C VAL A 388 -0.74 23.19 -19.14
N LYS A 389 0.34 23.64 -19.77
CA LYS A 389 0.99 22.87 -20.85
C LYS A 389 1.35 21.47 -20.31
N ILE A 390 0.85 20.44 -20.98
CA ILE A 390 1.21 19.06 -20.66
C ILE A 390 2.71 18.89 -20.97
N PRO A 391 3.52 18.42 -20.00
CA PRO A 391 4.92 18.13 -20.23
C PRO A 391 5.06 17.10 -21.33
N GLU A 392 6.01 17.34 -22.22
CA GLU A 392 6.41 16.38 -23.23
C GLU A 392 7.34 15.37 -22.57
N TYR A 393 7.01 14.09 -22.71
CA TYR A 393 7.82 12.96 -22.25
C TYR A 393 8.32 12.18 -23.45
N ALA A 394 9.51 11.58 -23.34
CA ALA A 394 10.12 10.81 -24.42
C ALA A 394 9.23 9.64 -24.88
N PHE A 395 8.54 9.02 -23.93
CA PHE A 395 7.58 7.93 -24.15
C PHE A 395 6.67 7.77 -22.92
N ASN A 396 5.58 7.02 -23.07
CA ASN A 396 4.65 6.67 -21.99
C ASN A 396 4.95 5.27 -21.43
N TRP A 397 4.32 4.88 -20.31
CA TRP A 397 4.56 3.58 -19.64
C TRP A 397 4.31 2.35 -20.55
N LYS A 398 3.50 2.46 -21.62
CA LYS A 398 3.24 1.36 -22.57
C LYS A 398 4.48 1.02 -23.39
N TRP A 399 5.46 1.93 -23.46
CA TRP A 399 6.76 1.71 -24.10
C TRP A 399 7.44 0.43 -23.62
N PHE A 400 7.35 0.16 -22.31
CA PHE A 400 7.95 -1.03 -21.71
C PHE A 400 7.40 -2.35 -22.27
N PHE A 401 6.24 -2.31 -22.94
CA PHE A 401 5.59 -3.45 -23.59
C PHE A 401 5.57 -3.31 -25.12
N ASN A 402 6.52 -2.55 -25.69
CA ASN A 402 6.55 -2.23 -27.12
C ASN A 402 5.24 -1.59 -27.64
N GLY A 403 4.53 -0.86 -26.78
CA GLY A 403 3.23 -0.24 -27.07
C GLY A 403 2.00 -1.13 -26.85
N PHE A 404 2.19 -2.42 -26.55
CA PHE A 404 1.11 -3.41 -26.40
C PHE A 404 1.09 -4.01 -25.00
N PRO A 405 0.58 -3.29 -23.98
CA PRO A 405 0.53 -3.80 -22.63
C PRO A 405 -0.39 -5.04 -22.53
N PRO A 406 -0.10 -5.99 -21.61
CA PRO A 406 -0.89 -7.21 -21.49
C PRO A 406 -2.31 -6.91 -21.01
N LYS A 407 -3.29 -7.75 -21.35
CA LYS A 407 -4.65 -7.60 -20.83
C LYS A 407 -4.69 -7.93 -19.33
N THR A 408 -5.47 -7.17 -18.58
CA THR A 408 -5.56 -7.28 -17.11
C THR A 408 -7.01 -7.26 -16.65
N ASP A 409 -7.29 -7.89 -15.52
CA ASP A 409 -8.55 -7.73 -14.80
C ASP A 409 -8.53 -6.47 -13.92
N GLY A 410 -9.55 -5.61 -14.08
CA GLY A 410 -9.60 -4.32 -13.39
C GLY A 410 -9.70 -4.44 -11.85
N ILE A 411 -10.37 -5.49 -11.35
CA ILE A 411 -10.47 -5.74 -9.91
C ILE A 411 -9.13 -6.25 -9.41
N LYS A 412 -8.57 -7.30 -10.04
CA LYS A 412 -7.27 -7.88 -9.65
C LYS A 412 -6.16 -6.82 -9.65
N SER A 413 -6.15 -5.89 -10.61
CA SER A 413 -5.25 -4.74 -10.65
C SER A 413 -5.28 -3.90 -9.36
N ILE A 414 -6.45 -3.72 -8.74
CA ILE A 414 -6.58 -2.97 -7.46
C ILE A 414 -5.93 -3.71 -6.29
N TYR A 415 -5.96 -5.05 -6.33
CA TYR A 415 -5.39 -5.94 -5.30
C TYR A 415 -3.93 -6.30 -5.53
N THR A 416 -3.25 -5.67 -6.49
CA THR A 416 -1.81 -5.85 -6.72
C THR A 416 -0.95 -5.22 -5.63
N VAL A 417 -1.24 -5.43 -4.36
CA VAL A 417 -0.49 -4.94 -3.19
C VAL A 417 0.07 -6.12 -2.41
N PRO A 418 1.17 -5.96 -1.65
CA PRO A 418 1.62 -7.01 -0.74
C PRO A 418 0.56 -7.24 0.33
N LEU A 419 -0.13 -8.38 0.28
CA LEU A 419 -1.12 -8.78 1.27
C LEU A 419 -0.48 -9.80 2.21
N TYR A 420 -0.59 -9.55 3.51
CA TYR A 420 -0.08 -10.44 4.54
C TYR A 420 -1.24 -11.22 5.18
N PRO A 421 -1.01 -12.45 5.64
CA PRO A 421 -2.06 -13.18 6.33
C PRO A 421 -2.37 -12.56 7.70
N GLU A 422 -3.61 -12.77 8.14
CA GLU A 422 -4.01 -12.59 9.53
C GLU A 422 -3.59 -13.79 10.38
N GLY A 423 -2.93 -13.54 11.51
CA GLY A 423 -2.56 -14.58 12.48
C GLY A 423 -1.39 -15.46 12.01
N ASN A 424 -1.43 -16.74 12.35
CA ASN A 424 -0.28 -17.65 12.28
C ASN A 424 -0.10 -18.39 10.95
N LYS A 425 -0.52 -17.80 9.82
CA LYS A 425 -0.33 -18.41 8.50
C LYS A 425 0.99 -17.99 7.87
N GLU A 426 1.42 -18.79 6.91
CA GLU A 426 2.59 -18.47 6.08
C GLU A 426 2.29 -17.29 5.15
N ILE A 427 3.25 -16.37 5.01
CA ILE A 427 3.16 -15.25 4.08
C ILE A 427 3.30 -15.78 2.65
N ASP A 428 2.38 -15.35 1.78
CA ASP A 428 2.42 -15.70 0.37
C ASP A 428 3.67 -15.14 -0.33
N GLU A 429 4.19 -15.91 -1.28
CA GLU A 429 5.42 -15.59 -2.03
C GLU A 429 5.50 -14.14 -2.54
N PRO A 430 4.47 -13.57 -3.21
CA PRO A 430 4.59 -12.21 -3.74
C PRO A 430 4.82 -11.15 -2.66
N ALA A 431 4.24 -11.33 -1.47
CA ALA A 431 4.38 -10.39 -0.36
C ALA A 431 5.77 -10.45 0.32
N LEU A 432 6.55 -11.50 0.05
CA LEU A 432 7.94 -11.65 0.51
C LEU A 432 8.96 -10.98 -0.40
N GLN A 433 8.64 -10.77 -1.68
CA GLN A 433 9.58 -10.24 -2.66
C GLN A 433 10.12 -8.83 -2.32
N PRO A 434 9.30 -7.88 -1.80
CA PRO A 434 9.82 -6.60 -1.35
C PRO A 434 10.88 -6.73 -0.25
N LEU A 435 10.68 -7.64 0.71
CA LEU A 435 11.63 -7.89 1.81
C LEU A 435 12.96 -8.47 1.28
N ALA A 436 12.90 -9.33 0.27
CA ALA A 436 14.10 -9.85 -0.39
C ALA A 436 14.83 -8.77 -1.16
N LEU A 437 14.09 -7.91 -1.86
CA LEU A 437 14.67 -6.82 -2.63
C LEU A 437 15.40 -5.82 -1.72
N ASP A 438 14.83 -5.46 -0.56
CA ASP A 438 15.50 -4.60 0.41
C ASP A 438 16.84 -5.19 0.87
N GLN A 439 16.90 -6.52 1.08
CA GLN A 439 18.15 -7.21 1.39
C GLN A 439 19.15 -7.20 0.22
N ILE A 440 18.66 -7.34 -1.01
CA ILE A 440 19.48 -7.24 -2.23
C ILE A 440 20.09 -5.84 -2.37
N ILE A 441 19.29 -4.79 -2.16
CA ILE A 441 19.77 -3.41 -2.17
C ILE A 441 20.83 -3.21 -1.09
N TYR A 442 20.61 -3.76 0.12
CA TYR A 442 21.62 -3.74 1.18
C TYR A 442 22.94 -4.38 0.74
N TYR A 443 22.92 -5.51 0.02
CA TYR A 443 24.13 -6.10 -0.54
C TYR A 443 24.81 -5.21 -1.58
N MET A 444 24.02 -4.54 -2.43
CA MET A 444 24.55 -3.62 -3.44
C MET A 444 25.31 -2.44 -2.80
N GLU A 445 24.79 -1.93 -1.68
CA GLU A 445 25.38 -0.80 -0.96
C GLU A 445 26.60 -1.21 -0.12
N MET A 446 26.56 -2.39 0.51
CA MET A 446 27.57 -2.79 1.51
C MET A 446 28.72 -3.63 0.95
N SER A 447 28.54 -4.27 -0.22
CA SER A 447 29.56 -5.16 -0.78
C SER A 447 30.78 -4.37 -1.29
N PRO A 448 32.02 -4.73 -0.89
CA PRO A 448 33.22 -4.04 -1.35
C PRO A 448 33.36 -4.06 -2.88
N GLY A 449 33.66 -2.89 -3.47
CA GLY A 449 33.86 -2.74 -4.91
C GLY A 449 32.59 -2.87 -5.77
N MET A 450 31.41 -3.07 -5.15
CA MET A 450 30.15 -3.26 -5.86
C MET A 450 29.74 -2.06 -6.73
N PRO A 451 29.88 -0.78 -6.32
CA PRO A 451 29.55 0.35 -7.18
C PRO A 451 30.28 0.30 -8.53
N ALA A 452 31.59 0.04 -8.51
CA ALA A 452 32.40 -0.07 -9.72
C ALA A 452 32.06 -1.30 -10.57
N LYS A 453 31.52 -2.38 -9.97
CA LYS A 453 31.01 -3.53 -10.72
C LYS A 453 29.68 -3.18 -11.39
N LEU A 454 28.74 -2.60 -10.66
CA LEU A 454 27.43 -2.20 -11.18
C LEU A 454 27.57 -1.18 -12.33
N GLU A 455 28.52 -0.25 -12.26
CA GLU A 455 28.82 0.68 -13.37
C GLU A 455 29.16 -0.02 -14.69
N LYS A 456 29.74 -1.23 -14.65
CA LYS A 456 30.11 -2.01 -15.85
C LYS A 456 29.00 -2.93 -16.35
N VAL A 457 27.89 -3.06 -15.60
CA VAL A 457 26.76 -3.90 -16.01
C VAL A 457 25.97 -3.17 -17.07
N GLU A 458 25.97 -3.70 -18.29
CA GLU A 458 25.20 -3.15 -19.42
C GLU A 458 23.84 -3.81 -19.60
N ARG A 459 23.74 -5.12 -19.31
CA ARG A 459 22.55 -5.94 -19.56
C ARG A 459 22.10 -6.68 -18.31
N VAL A 460 20.82 -6.57 -17.99
CA VAL A 460 20.20 -7.10 -16.79
C VAL A 460 18.97 -7.94 -17.12
N LEU A 461 18.88 -9.14 -16.53
CA LEU A 461 17.68 -9.96 -16.55
C LEU A 461 16.97 -9.89 -15.19
N VAL A 462 15.68 -9.57 -15.20
CA VAL A 462 14.80 -9.71 -14.03
C VAL A 462 13.79 -10.79 -14.31
N HIS A 463 13.77 -11.85 -13.51
CA HIS A 463 12.86 -12.97 -13.69
C HIS A 463 12.23 -13.38 -12.36
N THR A 464 10.90 -13.52 -12.37
CA THR A 464 10.02 -13.99 -11.27
C THR A 464 10.00 -13.12 -10.01
N PHE A 465 10.42 -11.86 -10.13
CA PHE A 465 10.28 -10.80 -9.13
C PHE A 465 9.00 -9.97 -9.34
N ASP A 466 7.89 -10.58 -9.74
CA ASP A 466 6.67 -9.90 -10.22
C ASP A 466 6.18 -8.76 -9.31
N MET A 467 6.28 -8.86 -7.98
CA MET A 467 5.82 -7.82 -7.04
C MET A 467 6.81 -6.64 -6.89
N SER A 468 8.06 -6.80 -7.32
CA SER A 468 9.16 -5.87 -7.01
C SER A 468 10.05 -5.52 -8.22
N ILE A 469 9.57 -5.75 -9.44
CA ILE A 469 10.28 -5.46 -10.70
C ILE A 469 10.82 -4.01 -10.71
N ALA A 470 9.99 -3.03 -10.38
CA ALA A 470 10.35 -1.62 -10.48
C ALA A 470 11.56 -1.25 -9.62
N GLY A 471 11.77 -1.94 -8.49
CA GLY A 471 12.93 -1.71 -7.63
C GLY A 471 14.19 -2.50 -8.04
N CYS A 472 14.08 -3.41 -9.02
CA CYS A 472 15.23 -4.07 -9.64
C CYS A 472 15.84 -3.24 -10.78
N VAL A 473 15.15 -2.19 -11.24
CA VAL A 473 15.55 -1.35 -12.37
C VAL A 473 16.12 -0.03 -11.88
N ASP A 474 17.40 0.19 -12.14
CA ASP A 474 18.08 1.46 -11.88
C ASP A 474 17.85 2.43 -13.05
N SER A 475 17.15 3.55 -12.79
CA SER A 475 16.88 4.60 -13.77
C SER A 475 17.97 5.67 -13.88
N THR A 476 19.01 5.63 -13.04
CA THR A 476 20.01 6.70 -12.99
C THR A 476 20.97 6.72 -14.17
N HIS A 477 21.15 5.57 -14.84
CA HIS A 477 21.99 5.41 -16.02
C HIS A 477 21.31 4.48 -17.03
N GLU A 478 21.63 4.64 -18.31
CA GLU A 478 21.09 3.78 -19.37
C GLU A 478 21.67 2.36 -19.28
N ARG A 479 20.79 1.36 -19.16
CA ARG A 479 21.13 -0.07 -19.25
C ARG A 479 20.02 -0.81 -19.99
N GLU A 480 20.34 -1.96 -20.56
CA GLU A 480 19.35 -2.87 -21.15
C GLU A 480 18.77 -3.76 -20.05
N TYR A 481 17.44 -3.71 -19.87
CA TYR A 481 16.73 -4.57 -18.94
C TYR A 481 15.75 -5.46 -19.70
N THR A 482 15.91 -6.77 -19.56
CA THR A 482 14.92 -7.76 -19.97
C THR A 482 14.17 -8.24 -18.74
N ILE A 483 12.85 -8.08 -18.73
CA ILE A 483 11.99 -8.45 -17.61
C ILE A 483 11.03 -9.53 -18.08
N LEU A 484 11.14 -10.73 -17.50
CA LEU A 484 10.18 -11.82 -17.72
C LEU A 484 9.10 -11.75 -16.64
N PHE A 485 7.87 -11.45 -17.04
CA PHE A 485 6.72 -11.39 -16.14
C PHE A 485 5.76 -12.55 -16.33
N SER A 486 5.19 -13.02 -15.21
CA SER A 486 4.20 -14.10 -15.21
C SER A 486 2.78 -13.60 -14.91
N ASP A 487 2.65 -12.46 -14.23
CA ASP A 487 1.38 -11.86 -13.82
C ASP A 487 1.17 -10.48 -14.51
N PRO A 488 0.20 -10.37 -15.44
CA PRO A 488 -0.08 -9.14 -16.17
C PRO A 488 -0.37 -7.91 -15.30
N GLU A 489 -1.15 -8.08 -14.23
CA GLU A 489 -1.55 -6.97 -13.36
C GLU A 489 -0.34 -6.41 -12.61
N LEU A 490 0.52 -7.28 -12.07
CA LEU A 490 1.76 -6.88 -11.45
C LEU A 490 2.74 -6.24 -12.43
N ALA A 491 2.84 -6.77 -13.66
CA ALA A 491 3.67 -6.19 -14.70
C ALA A 491 3.27 -4.74 -15.01
N GLN A 492 1.97 -4.49 -15.21
CA GLN A 492 1.47 -3.13 -15.44
C GLN A 492 1.69 -2.22 -14.23
N LYS A 493 1.41 -2.68 -13.00
CA LYS A 493 1.68 -1.90 -11.79
C LYS A 493 3.15 -1.45 -11.72
N ASN A 494 4.09 -2.37 -11.97
CA ASN A 494 5.51 -2.05 -11.93
C ASN A 494 5.92 -1.10 -13.06
N ALA A 495 5.35 -1.26 -14.26
CA ALA A 495 5.56 -0.33 -15.37
C ALA A 495 5.10 1.09 -15.01
N TYR A 496 3.95 1.24 -14.35
CA TYR A 496 3.47 2.53 -13.87
C TYR A 496 4.42 3.16 -12.86
N GLN A 497 4.83 2.38 -11.84
CA GLN A 497 5.73 2.84 -10.79
C GLN A 497 7.10 3.27 -11.34
N LEU A 498 7.67 2.46 -12.24
CA LEU A 498 8.94 2.73 -12.89
C LEU A 498 8.86 4.01 -13.74
N TRP A 499 7.81 4.16 -14.53
CA TRP A 499 7.62 5.35 -15.37
C TRP A 499 7.48 6.61 -14.52
N ASP A 500 6.61 6.61 -13.49
CA ASP A 500 6.40 7.75 -12.61
C ASP A 500 7.67 8.15 -11.86
N TYR A 501 8.42 7.16 -11.37
CA TYR A 501 9.66 7.37 -10.65
C TYR A 501 10.69 8.10 -11.55
N ALA A 502 10.92 7.58 -12.75
CA ALA A 502 11.86 8.18 -13.70
C ALA A 502 11.37 9.52 -14.25
N ALA A 503 10.07 9.68 -14.54
CA ALA A 503 9.48 10.93 -15.02
C ALA A 503 9.68 12.06 -14.01
N LYS A 504 9.45 11.78 -12.71
CA LYS A 504 9.63 12.76 -11.63
C LYS A 504 11.09 13.23 -11.49
N ARG A 505 12.05 12.38 -11.86
CA ARG A 505 13.49 12.64 -11.77
C ARG A 505 14.11 13.13 -13.07
N LYS A 506 13.33 13.19 -14.16
CA LYS A 506 13.80 13.49 -15.53
C LYS A 506 14.81 12.45 -16.04
N GLU A 507 14.59 11.19 -15.69
CA GLU A 507 15.48 10.06 -15.97
C GLU A 507 14.86 9.08 -17.01
N LEU A 508 13.74 9.44 -17.66
CA LEU A 508 13.03 8.54 -18.58
C LEU A 508 13.89 8.07 -19.77
N ASP A 509 14.77 8.92 -20.29
CA ASP A 509 15.62 8.56 -21.43
C ASP A 509 16.52 7.34 -21.15
N ASN A 510 16.91 7.14 -19.88
CA ASN A 510 17.72 5.99 -19.46
C ASN A 510 16.95 4.67 -19.51
N LEU A 511 15.62 4.72 -19.57
CA LEU A 511 14.75 3.53 -19.57
C LEU A 511 14.29 3.10 -20.97
N LYS A 512 14.86 3.66 -22.05
CA LYS A 512 14.49 3.30 -23.43
C LYS A 512 14.72 1.84 -23.77
N LYS A 513 15.70 1.19 -23.12
CA LYS A 513 16.10 -0.21 -23.32
C LYS A 513 15.51 -1.16 -22.26
N VAL A 514 14.41 -0.77 -21.63
CA VAL A 514 13.68 -1.63 -20.69
C VAL A 514 12.52 -2.31 -21.43
N SER A 515 12.47 -3.64 -21.39
CA SER A 515 11.43 -4.44 -22.04
C SER A 515 10.83 -5.46 -21.09
N PHE A 516 9.51 -5.46 -21.00
CA PHE A 516 8.69 -6.43 -20.28
C PHE A 516 8.14 -7.44 -21.28
N LEU A 517 8.49 -8.71 -21.09
CA LEU A 517 8.15 -9.82 -21.97
C LEU A 517 7.37 -10.88 -21.20
N PRO A 518 6.27 -11.42 -21.77
CA PRO A 518 5.56 -12.54 -21.17
C PRO A 518 6.48 -13.76 -21.03
N GLU A 519 6.60 -14.30 -19.81
CA GLU A 519 7.45 -15.47 -19.52
C GLU A 519 7.12 -16.65 -20.45
N LYS A 520 5.81 -16.92 -20.65
CA LYS A 520 5.33 -18.06 -21.44
C LYS A 520 5.77 -18.06 -22.89
N GLU A 521 6.09 -16.89 -23.44
CA GLU A 521 6.39 -16.73 -24.87
C GLU A 521 7.90 -16.58 -25.13
N HIS A 522 8.65 -16.01 -24.17
CA HIS A 522 10.03 -15.58 -24.39
C HIS A 522 11.07 -16.28 -23.50
N LEU A 523 10.68 -17.22 -22.64
CA LEU A 523 11.59 -17.83 -21.67
C LEU A 523 12.86 -18.43 -22.30
N GLU A 524 12.72 -19.27 -23.32
CA GLU A 524 13.86 -19.94 -23.98
C GLU A 524 14.76 -18.95 -24.71
N GLU A 525 14.17 -18.03 -25.47
CA GLU A 525 14.87 -16.98 -26.20
C GLU A 525 15.74 -16.13 -25.26
N VAL A 526 15.15 -15.63 -24.18
CA VAL A 526 15.81 -14.76 -23.20
C VAL A 526 16.97 -15.48 -22.51
N TYR A 527 16.82 -16.76 -22.16
CA TYR A 527 17.89 -17.51 -21.49
C TYR A 527 18.99 -18.03 -22.44
N ASN A 528 18.83 -17.88 -23.75
CA ASN A 528 19.89 -18.13 -24.71
C ASN A 528 20.85 -16.93 -24.85
N ASP A 529 20.45 -15.77 -24.33
CA ASP A 529 21.26 -14.56 -24.33
C ASP A 529 22.23 -14.48 -23.14
N LYS A 530 23.01 -13.38 -23.06
CA LYS A 530 24.01 -13.14 -22.01
C LYS A 530 23.78 -11.84 -21.24
N TYR A 531 23.90 -11.92 -19.91
CA TYR A 531 23.66 -10.82 -18.98
C TYR A 531 24.83 -10.60 -18.03
N GLY A 532 25.13 -9.34 -17.71
CA GLY A 532 26.09 -8.99 -16.67
C GLY A 532 25.50 -9.10 -15.26
N MET A 533 24.17 -9.00 -15.14
CA MET A 533 23.46 -9.15 -13.87
C MET A 533 22.12 -9.87 -14.05
N ILE A 534 21.78 -10.75 -13.11
CA ILE A 534 20.49 -11.46 -13.10
C ILE A 534 19.86 -11.37 -11.71
N PHE A 535 18.59 -10.96 -11.65
CA PHE A 535 17.72 -11.15 -10.50
C PHE A 535 16.83 -12.36 -10.77
N LYS A 536 16.96 -13.41 -9.95
CA LYS A 536 16.13 -14.61 -10.07
C LYS A 536 15.49 -14.99 -8.75
N TRP A 537 14.17 -15.12 -8.76
CA TRP A 537 13.42 -15.77 -7.69
C TRP A 537 13.04 -17.20 -8.12
N ILE A 538 13.46 -18.23 -7.39
CA ILE A 538 12.96 -19.59 -7.61
C ILE A 538 11.58 -19.68 -6.94
N PRO A 539 10.50 -20.01 -7.66
CA PRO A 539 9.19 -20.15 -7.03
C PRO A 539 9.21 -21.17 -5.89
N MET A 540 8.56 -20.84 -4.76
CA MET A 540 8.58 -21.60 -3.52
C MET A 540 8.05 -23.02 -3.68
N PHE A 541 7.10 -23.23 -4.59
CA PHE A 541 6.54 -24.56 -4.85
C PHE A 541 7.56 -25.53 -5.49
N TYR A 542 8.67 -25.02 -6.06
CA TYR A 542 9.77 -25.85 -6.57
C TYR A 542 10.82 -26.19 -5.51
N PHE A 543 10.77 -25.64 -4.30
CA PHE A 543 11.87 -25.76 -3.32
C PHE A 543 12.19 -27.21 -2.95
N GLN A 544 11.20 -28.11 -2.99
CA GLN A 544 11.38 -29.52 -2.68
C GLN A 544 11.84 -30.34 -3.91
N ASP A 545 11.72 -29.79 -5.12
CA ASP A 545 12.21 -30.42 -6.35
C ASP A 545 13.65 -29.97 -6.63
N ARG A 546 14.59 -30.78 -6.16
CA ARG A 546 16.03 -30.52 -6.35
C ARG A 546 16.41 -30.49 -7.83
N GLY A 547 15.78 -31.31 -8.67
CA GLY A 547 16.07 -31.40 -10.11
C GLY A 547 15.68 -30.11 -10.83
N VAL A 548 14.47 -29.62 -10.56
CA VAL A 548 14.00 -28.34 -11.10
C VAL A 548 14.84 -27.17 -10.59
N CYS A 549 15.12 -27.10 -9.29
CA CYS A 549 15.98 -26.04 -8.74
C CYS A 549 17.36 -26.03 -9.40
N GLN A 550 17.94 -27.21 -9.64
CA GLN A 550 19.22 -27.35 -10.33
C GLN A 550 19.14 -26.88 -11.78
N GLN A 551 18.08 -27.23 -12.52
CA GLN A 551 17.87 -26.76 -13.89
C GLN A 551 17.76 -25.23 -13.95
N ILE A 552 17.00 -24.62 -13.05
CA ILE A 552 16.87 -23.16 -12.96
C ILE A 552 18.23 -22.51 -12.68
N LEU A 553 19.00 -23.02 -11.72
CA LEU A 553 20.34 -22.52 -11.43
C LEU A 553 21.27 -22.64 -12.64
N ALA A 554 21.31 -23.82 -13.27
CA ALA A 554 22.15 -24.09 -14.42
C ALA A 554 21.86 -23.12 -15.56
N SER A 555 20.57 -22.88 -15.86
CA SER A 555 20.16 -21.94 -16.90
C SER A 555 20.50 -20.49 -16.56
N SER A 556 20.32 -20.07 -15.29
CA SER A 556 20.76 -18.75 -14.83
C SER A 556 22.28 -18.57 -14.97
N VAL A 557 23.08 -19.56 -14.59
CA VAL A 557 24.55 -19.51 -14.72
C VAL A 557 24.98 -19.51 -16.18
N ARG A 558 24.29 -20.27 -17.04
CA ARG A 558 24.55 -20.29 -18.49
C ARG A 558 24.33 -18.90 -19.10
N ALA A 559 23.26 -18.21 -18.71
CA ALA A 559 22.92 -16.87 -19.19
C ALA A 559 23.80 -15.75 -18.57
N LEU A 560 24.51 -16.03 -17.48
CA LEU A 560 25.37 -15.06 -16.81
C LEU A 560 26.76 -14.96 -17.48
N LEU A 561 27.24 -13.75 -17.73
CA LEU A 561 28.60 -13.48 -18.21
C LEU A 561 29.65 -13.86 -17.15
N PRO A 562 30.91 -14.15 -17.55
CA PRO A 562 32.04 -14.21 -16.62
C PRO A 562 32.11 -12.92 -15.77
N ASP A 563 32.43 -13.05 -14.48
CA ASP A 563 32.39 -11.97 -13.48
C ASP A 563 31.00 -11.32 -13.31
N GLY A 564 29.95 -11.93 -13.88
CA GLY A 564 28.57 -11.46 -13.76
C GLY A 564 27.98 -11.74 -12.38
N ILE A 565 27.00 -10.92 -12.00
CA ILE A 565 26.37 -10.93 -10.68
C ILE A 565 25.01 -11.63 -10.74
N LEU A 566 24.77 -12.57 -9.81
CA LEU A 566 23.48 -13.20 -9.64
C LEU A 566 22.94 -12.94 -8.23
N PHE A 567 21.81 -12.22 -8.18
CA PHE A 567 20.95 -12.12 -7.02
C PHE A 567 19.89 -13.23 -7.12
N LEU A 568 20.08 -14.28 -6.32
CA LEU A 568 19.21 -15.45 -6.32
C LEU A 568 18.42 -15.52 -5.03
N VAL A 569 17.10 -15.71 -5.12
CA VAL A 569 16.26 -16.07 -3.98
C VAL A 569 15.77 -17.49 -4.21
N GLY A 570 16.03 -18.39 -3.26
CA GLY A 570 15.72 -19.81 -3.43
C GLY A 570 15.94 -20.64 -2.17
N PRO A 571 15.83 -21.97 -2.25
CA PRO A 571 15.98 -22.84 -1.10
C PRO A 571 17.44 -22.89 -0.66
N ARG A 572 17.68 -22.89 0.65
CA ARG A 572 19.04 -22.90 1.25
C ARG A 572 19.96 -23.98 0.67
N ALA A 573 19.41 -25.16 0.38
CA ALA A 573 20.15 -26.31 -0.13
C ALA A 573 20.84 -26.05 -1.49
N ILE A 574 20.37 -25.07 -2.27
CA ILE A 574 20.92 -24.78 -3.60
C ILE A 574 22.36 -24.27 -3.55
N LYS A 575 22.79 -23.71 -2.41
CA LYS A 575 24.16 -23.26 -2.17
C LYS A 575 25.18 -24.37 -2.41
N GLY A 576 24.84 -25.62 -2.11
CA GLY A 576 25.73 -26.77 -2.31
C GLY A 576 26.08 -27.05 -3.78
N MET A 577 25.42 -26.40 -4.73
CA MET A 577 25.69 -26.55 -6.17
C MET A 577 26.52 -25.40 -6.74
N PHE A 578 26.77 -24.33 -5.99
CA PHE A 578 27.41 -23.12 -6.51
C PHE A 578 28.83 -23.39 -7.02
N ASP A 579 29.66 -24.10 -6.26
CA ASP A 579 31.01 -24.46 -6.71
C ASP A 579 31.00 -25.29 -7.99
N HIS A 580 30.05 -26.24 -8.12
CA HIS A 580 29.91 -27.07 -9.32
C HIS A 580 29.60 -26.25 -10.57
N TYR A 581 28.80 -25.18 -10.41
CA TYR A 581 28.47 -24.25 -11.48
C TYR A 581 29.40 -23.04 -11.58
N GLY A 582 30.51 -23.01 -10.82
CA GLY A 582 31.50 -21.93 -10.89
C GLY A 582 30.99 -20.59 -10.34
N LEU A 583 30.14 -20.62 -9.32
CA LEU A 583 29.66 -19.44 -8.61
C LEU A 583 30.37 -19.27 -7.26
N ASP A 584 30.92 -18.08 -7.02
CA ASP A 584 31.41 -17.67 -5.71
C ASP A 584 30.28 -17.01 -4.92
N CYS A 585 29.99 -17.55 -3.74
CA CYS A 585 28.94 -17.03 -2.87
C CYS A 585 29.50 -15.94 -1.96
N LEU A 586 29.14 -14.68 -2.23
CA LEU A 586 29.58 -13.52 -1.46
C LEU A 586 28.73 -13.35 -0.20
N TYR A 587 27.40 -13.46 -0.34
CA TYR A 587 26.46 -13.41 0.79
C TYR A 587 25.36 -14.46 0.64
N SER A 588 24.82 -14.87 1.78
CA SER A 588 23.76 -15.88 1.89
C SER A 588 23.05 -15.70 3.22
N ASP A 589 21.92 -14.99 3.20
CA ASP A 589 21.12 -14.75 4.40
C ASP A 589 19.75 -15.42 4.29
N LEU A 590 19.35 -16.08 5.38
CA LEU A 590 18.01 -16.62 5.53
C LEU A 590 17.03 -15.47 5.75
N MET A 591 15.93 -15.45 5.01
CA MET A 591 14.94 -14.39 5.08
C MET A 591 14.39 -14.19 6.51
N MET A 592 14.24 -15.29 7.26
CA MET A 592 13.77 -15.25 8.65
C MET A 592 14.70 -14.49 9.61
N ASN A 593 15.97 -14.31 9.23
CA ASN A 593 16.98 -13.61 10.01
C ASN A 593 17.22 -12.18 9.54
N MET A 594 16.64 -11.77 8.40
CA MET A 594 16.84 -10.44 7.85
C MET A 594 16.19 -9.36 8.71
N PRO A 595 16.80 -8.16 8.83
CA PRO A 595 16.25 -7.05 9.58
C PRO A 595 14.81 -6.69 9.18
N PHE A 596 14.50 -6.73 7.88
CA PHE A 596 13.19 -6.36 7.34
C PHE A 596 12.07 -7.32 7.78
N TYR A 597 12.33 -8.64 7.76
CA TYR A 597 11.36 -9.60 8.31
C TYR A 597 11.25 -9.49 9.83
N ARG A 598 12.35 -9.21 10.55
CA ARG A 598 12.29 -8.92 11.99
C ARG A 598 11.48 -7.67 12.31
N GLN A 599 11.47 -6.66 11.43
CA GLN A 599 10.59 -5.50 11.54
C GLN A 599 9.13 -5.89 11.26
N HIS A 600 8.87 -6.69 10.22
CA HIS A 600 7.53 -7.24 9.95
C HIS A 600 6.94 -7.96 11.16
N LEU A 601 7.72 -8.79 11.85
CA LEU A 601 7.27 -9.49 13.06
C LEU A 601 6.96 -8.58 14.24
N LYS A 602 7.42 -7.32 14.26
CA LYS A 602 6.97 -6.36 15.29
C LYS A 602 5.52 -5.90 15.03
N LEU A 603 5.09 -5.94 13.78
CA LEU A 603 3.74 -5.56 13.36
C LEU A 603 2.80 -6.77 13.39
N CYS A 604 3.26 -7.90 12.86
CA CYS A 604 2.55 -9.17 12.75
C CYS A 604 3.38 -10.33 13.33
N PRO A 605 3.46 -10.46 14.67
CA PRO A 605 4.37 -11.39 15.36
C PRO A 605 4.09 -12.87 15.10
N GLU A 606 2.89 -13.21 14.63
CA GLU A 606 2.45 -14.59 14.43
C GLU A 606 2.73 -15.10 13.02
N ASN A 607 2.99 -14.21 12.05
CA ASN A 607 3.15 -14.58 10.66
C ASN A 607 4.36 -15.50 10.46
N LEU A 608 4.15 -16.58 9.72
CA LEU A 608 5.18 -17.55 9.40
C LEU A 608 5.76 -17.27 8.01
N ILE A 609 6.97 -17.76 7.76
CA ILE A 609 7.55 -17.84 6.42
C ILE A 609 8.20 -19.19 6.22
N ASN A 610 8.34 -19.63 4.98
CA ASN A 610 9.16 -20.79 4.65
C ASN A 610 10.60 -20.56 5.12
N GLN A 611 11.08 -21.47 5.98
CA GLN A 611 12.37 -21.34 6.66
C GLN A 611 13.57 -21.58 5.74
N ASP A 612 13.35 -22.12 4.54
CA ASP A 612 14.41 -22.38 3.56
C ASP A 612 14.67 -21.20 2.63
N ILE A 613 13.82 -20.16 2.62
CA ILE A 613 13.99 -18.99 1.76
C ILE A 613 15.29 -18.27 2.14
N THR A 614 16.23 -18.27 1.21
CA THR A 614 17.54 -17.65 1.35
C THR A 614 17.74 -16.67 0.20
N VAL A 615 18.24 -15.47 0.50
CA VAL A 615 18.70 -14.50 -0.49
C VAL A 615 20.22 -14.66 -0.62
N PHE A 616 20.68 -14.82 -1.85
CA PHE A 616 22.08 -15.02 -2.18
C PHE A 616 22.58 -13.87 -3.06
N LEU A 617 23.78 -13.39 -2.77
CA LEU A 617 24.63 -12.69 -3.73
C LEU A 617 25.72 -13.64 -4.18
N THR A 618 25.76 -13.92 -5.48
CA THR A 618 26.79 -14.77 -6.10
C THR A 618 27.44 -14.07 -7.28
N GLU A 619 28.68 -14.43 -7.56
CA GLU A 619 29.46 -13.96 -8.70
C GLU A 619 29.96 -15.16 -9.51
N LYS A 620 29.87 -15.10 -10.84
CA LYS A 620 30.40 -16.15 -11.69
C LYS A 620 31.91 -15.99 -11.84
N ARG A 621 32.67 -17.06 -11.58
CA ARG A 621 34.12 -17.07 -11.78
C ARG A 621 34.47 -16.68 -13.21
N GLY A 622 35.35 -15.68 -13.35
CA GLY A 622 35.96 -15.32 -14.63
C GLY A 622 36.67 -16.52 -15.29
N SER A 623 36.72 -16.55 -16.61
CA SER A 623 37.54 -17.54 -17.32
C SER A 623 39.01 -17.31 -16.98
N VAL A 624 39.73 -18.38 -16.64
CA VAL A 624 41.16 -18.34 -16.25
C VAL A 624 42.08 -17.96 -17.43
N GLU A 625 41.55 -17.81 -18.65
CA GLU A 625 42.34 -17.70 -19.87
C GLU A 625 43.04 -16.35 -20.05
N THR A 626 42.52 -15.24 -19.52
CA THR A 626 43.14 -13.91 -19.75
C THR A 626 44.34 -13.58 -18.86
N LYS A 627 44.68 -14.44 -17.88
CA LYS A 627 45.89 -14.26 -17.06
C LYS A 627 47.11 -15.02 -17.56
N LYS A 628 46.95 -15.97 -18.50
CA LYS A 628 48.08 -16.73 -19.05
C LYS A 628 48.63 -16.17 -20.37
N GLU A 629 47.88 -15.36 -21.11
CA GLU A 629 48.37 -14.77 -22.36
C GLU A 629 49.36 -13.61 -22.19
N LEU A 630 49.51 -13.04 -20.98
CA LEU A 630 50.59 -12.08 -20.68
C LEU A 630 51.90 -12.75 -20.21
N GLU A 631 51.90 -14.07 -19.95
CA GLU A 631 53.08 -14.82 -19.50
C GLU A 631 53.56 -15.86 -20.53
N ALA A 632 52.89 -16.01 -21.68
CA ALA A 632 53.17 -17.03 -22.68
C ALA A 632 53.78 -16.51 -24.00
N GLU A 633 54.28 -15.27 -24.06
CA GLU A 633 55.15 -14.80 -25.15
C GLU A 633 56.63 -15.16 -24.95
N VAL A 634 56.94 -16.38 -24.50
CA VAL A 634 58.25 -16.99 -24.79
C VAL A 634 58.06 -18.50 -24.94
N SER A 635 58.55 -19.03 -26.06
CA SER A 635 58.74 -20.44 -26.42
C SER A 635 57.57 -21.22 -27.05
N THR A 636 57.53 -21.20 -28.39
CA THR A 636 57.24 -22.36 -29.26
C THR A 636 58.54 -23.16 -29.50
N PRO A 637 58.54 -24.46 -29.91
CA PRO A 637 57.61 -25.03 -30.91
C PRO A 637 57.09 -26.49 -30.75
N SER A 638 55.95 -26.71 -31.44
CA SER A 638 55.47 -27.85 -32.24
C SER A 638 55.52 -29.30 -31.73
N SER A 639 54.37 -29.99 -31.77
CA SER A 639 54.15 -31.16 -32.65
C SER A 639 52.66 -31.56 -32.70
N ASP A 640 52.20 -31.89 -33.91
CA ASP A 640 50.86 -32.37 -34.26
C ASP A 640 50.42 -33.66 -33.55
N SER A 641 49.13 -33.76 -33.23
CA SER A 641 48.36 -35.00 -33.39
C SER A 641 46.85 -34.73 -33.35
N GLU A 642 46.17 -35.02 -34.45
CA GLU A 642 44.72 -35.12 -34.58
C GLU A 642 44.14 -36.17 -33.63
N THR A 643 43.04 -35.88 -32.93
CA THR A 643 42.01 -36.90 -32.62
C THR A 643 40.66 -36.27 -32.23
N GLU A 644 39.68 -36.55 -33.10
CA GLU A 644 38.26 -36.82 -32.87
C GLU A 644 37.47 -36.07 -31.79
N SER A 645 36.61 -35.18 -32.29
CA SER A 645 35.44 -34.61 -31.63
C SER A 645 34.40 -35.67 -31.26
N GLN A 646 34.28 -36.01 -29.98
CA GLN A 646 33.05 -36.62 -29.44
C GLN A 646 32.09 -35.51 -29.00
N VAL A 647 31.06 -35.32 -29.81
CA VAL A 647 29.86 -34.54 -29.50
C VAL A 647 29.12 -35.24 -28.36
N ASN A 648 29.28 -34.75 -27.14
CA ASN A 648 28.39 -35.11 -26.03
C ASN A 648 27.19 -34.16 -26.09
N SER A 649 26.12 -34.60 -26.74
CA SER A 649 24.82 -33.92 -26.74
C SER A 649 24.15 -34.07 -25.36
N ALA A 650 24.56 -33.24 -24.40
CA ALA A 650 23.76 -32.97 -23.23
C ALA A 650 22.54 -32.17 -23.69
N SER A 651 21.36 -32.79 -23.66
CA SER A 651 20.08 -32.13 -23.88
C SER A 651 20.00 -30.83 -23.08
N GLU A 652 19.67 -29.72 -23.74
CA GLU A 652 19.57 -28.42 -23.10
C GLU A 652 18.64 -28.46 -21.88
N PRO A 653 19.01 -27.84 -20.75
CA PRO A 653 18.15 -27.79 -19.58
C PRO A 653 16.91 -26.94 -19.88
N ILE A 654 15.75 -27.60 -19.96
CA ILE A 654 14.44 -26.95 -20.11
C ILE A 654 14.13 -26.21 -18.79
N ILE A 655 13.90 -24.90 -18.86
CA ILE A 655 13.43 -24.13 -17.69
C ILE A 655 11.92 -24.36 -17.56
N PRO A 656 11.42 -24.84 -16.42
CA PRO A 656 9.98 -25.11 -16.29
C PRO A 656 9.19 -23.82 -16.20
N LEU A 657 8.12 -23.73 -17.00
CA LEU A 657 7.15 -22.63 -16.96
C LEU A 657 6.37 -22.64 -15.64
N ARG A 658 6.04 -21.45 -15.12
CA ARG A 658 5.15 -21.30 -13.97
C ARG A 658 3.69 -21.60 -14.36
N ASN A 659 3.06 -22.55 -13.65
CA ASN A 659 1.61 -22.72 -13.66
C ASN A 659 1.03 -22.13 -12.36
N PHE A 660 0.49 -20.91 -12.43
CA PHE A 660 -0.21 -20.30 -11.31
C PHE A 660 -1.54 -19.72 -11.78
N ASN A 661 -2.66 -20.20 -11.21
CA ASN A 661 -3.94 -19.51 -11.27
C ASN A 661 -4.12 -18.73 -9.97
N ARG A 662 -4.13 -17.40 -10.04
CA ARG A 662 -4.62 -16.53 -8.96
C ARG A 662 -6.15 -16.52 -9.01
N GLU A 663 -6.78 -17.66 -8.78
CA GLU A 663 -8.19 -17.73 -8.43
C GLU A 663 -8.27 -17.83 -6.90
N ASN A 664 -8.21 -16.69 -6.20
CA ASN A 664 -8.68 -16.54 -4.82
C ASN A 664 -8.87 -15.07 -4.47
#